data_AF-A0A9C9Q2Q9-F1
#
_entry.id   AF-A0A9C9Q2Q9-F1
#
_cell.length_a   1.000
_cell.length_b   1.000
_cell.length_c   1.000
_cell.angle_alpha   90.00
_cell.angle_beta   90.00
_cell.angle_gamma   90.00
#
_symmetry.space_group_name_H-M   'P 1'
#
loop_
_entity.id
_entity.type
_entity.pdbx_description
1 polymer ?
#
loop_
_entity_poly.entity_id
_entity_poly.type
_entity_poly.pdbx_seq_one_letter_code
_entity_poly.pdbx_strand_id
1 'polypeptide(L)'
;MTLIKHLAWLLLATTIFSPTSYAAYGGAGNEEPLMPDEAFKLSARMLDANTLRAEWEIADDYYLYRDKFKFEPQDSSVTLGEGNYPPGKIKDDEFFGRMETYRKHVAIDIPVSGASGSLTLDITSQGCADMGICYPPQTKTVTLDIPAAGTASSDTGSSGFNPLGALKKLGASLGLASNDDEFLTAEQAFIPSIEAIDGNTLRAHFEVADGVYLYRDKIAFSVKNAPGISLGKPTLPPGDVKVDESFGEMVVYHNSVDLDIPVIRSNLDATEITVVINYQGCADAGFCYPPTSTEIPVMLPAVEAATVDNTPPATSTSDGPAKSEQDRIADSLASGSTILTILTFFGFGLLLAFTPCVFPMIPILSSIIVGQGDELTTRRAFIMSLVYVLAMALTYTVAGVIAGLFGENLQAAFQNPWILGTFSAVFVALAFSMFGFFELQMPSFLQSRLTKVSNKQKGGTLTGVAVMGFLSALIVGPCVAAPLAGALIYIGQTGDAVLGGMALFALSMGMGAPLLAIGTSAGKLLPKAGGWMNVIKAVFGVMLLAVAIWMLERIIPVSVAMLLWAALLIISAVYMGALEPVGEGSGWRKLWKGVGVIGLIYGTLMLAGVATGGKDTLQPLHGLAMGIGMGSTTGTSQSTELQFKKIKGLQQLEQEIAAASAAG
;
A
#
# COMPACT_ATOMS: atom_id res chain seq x y z
N MET A 1 41.43 -15.80 5.87
CA MET A 1 41.60 -14.94 7.07
C MET A 1 41.65 -13.45 6.73
N THR A 2 42.25 -13.04 5.62
CA THR A 2 42.28 -11.65 5.09
C THR A 2 40.94 -11.18 4.53
N LEU A 3 40.17 -12.04 3.86
CA LEU A 3 38.85 -11.68 3.32
C LEU A 3 37.82 -11.33 4.42
N ILE A 4 37.87 -12.03 5.56
CA ILE A 4 37.00 -11.79 6.73
C ILE A 4 37.38 -10.48 7.43
N LYS A 5 38.67 -10.11 7.43
CA LYS A 5 39.11 -8.80 7.93
C LYS A 5 38.60 -7.66 7.04
N HIS A 6 38.60 -7.83 5.72
CA HIS A 6 38.05 -6.83 4.80
C HIS A 6 36.52 -6.73 4.85
N LEU A 7 35.80 -7.85 4.99
CA LEU A 7 34.34 -7.84 5.12
C LEU A 7 33.88 -7.20 6.44
N ALA A 8 34.60 -7.44 7.54
CA ALA A 8 34.33 -6.79 8.83
C ALA A 8 34.70 -5.30 8.85
N TRP A 9 35.74 -4.90 8.09
CA TRP A 9 36.11 -3.49 7.93
C TRP A 9 35.10 -2.74 7.05
N LEU A 10 34.52 -3.40 6.04
CA LEU A 10 33.42 -2.86 5.23
C LEU A 10 32.11 -2.71 6.03
N LEU A 11 31.80 -3.67 6.92
CA LEU A 11 30.64 -3.59 7.83
C LEU A 11 30.83 -2.56 8.96
N LEU A 12 32.06 -2.28 9.38
CA LEU A 12 32.37 -1.17 10.30
C LEU A 12 32.34 0.19 9.59
N ALA A 13 32.74 0.26 8.32
CA ALA A 13 32.72 1.50 7.55
C ALA A 13 31.29 1.98 7.23
N THR A 14 30.35 1.05 7.02
CA THR A 14 28.92 1.38 6.78
C THR A 14 28.15 1.76 8.05
N THR A 15 28.68 1.46 9.25
CA THR A 15 28.04 1.81 10.53
C THR A 15 28.58 3.10 11.16
N ILE A 16 29.69 3.65 10.64
CA ILE A 16 30.32 4.88 11.16
C ILE A 16 30.02 6.10 10.26
N PHE A 17 29.46 5.92 9.06
CA PHE A 17 28.94 7.02 8.25
C PHE A 17 27.48 7.30 8.60
N SER A 18 27.29 8.08 9.66
CA SER A 18 26.02 8.70 10.05
C SER A 18 25.37 9.45 8.87
N PRO A 19 24.03 9.49 8.76
CA PRO A 19 23.36 10.58 8.07
C PRO A 19 23.32 11.81 8.99
N THR A 20 24.43 12.54 9.10
CA THR A 20 24.45 13.92 9.62
C THR A 20 24.12 14.87 8.48
N SER A 21 22.87 14.89 8.01
CA SER A 21 22.32 15.92 7.11
C SER A 21 20.80 15.74 6.96
N TYR A 22 20.03 15.91 8.03
CA TYR A 22 18.60 16.22 7.93
C TYR A 22 18.21 17.04 9.16
N ALA A 23 18.64 18.30 9.15
CA ALA A 23 18.21 19.33 10.07
C ALA A 23 17.79 20.54 9.23
N ALA A 24 16.54 20.52 8.76
CA ALA A 24 15.75 21.70 8.41
C ALA A 24 14.36 21.21 7.97
N TYR A 25 13.42 21.12 8.92
CA TYR A 25 12.03 21.59 8.75
C TYR A 25 11.36 21.47 10.12
N GLY A 26 11.02 22.62 10.70
CA GLY A 26 10.39 22.72 12.01
C GLY A 26 8.88 22.90 11.89
N GLY A 27 8.18 22.45 12.94
CA GLY A 27 7.07 23.15 13.57
C GLY A 27 5.68 23.09 12.94
N ALA A 28 4.84 22.18 13.43
CA ALA A 28 3.42 22.42 13.72
C ALA A 28 2.95 21.37 14.73
N GLY A 29 2.08 21.75 15.68
CA GLY A 29 1.64 20.90 16.79
C GLY A 29 0.86 19.67 16.31
N ASN A 30 1.29 18.48 16.74
CA ASN A 30 0.68 17.20 16.39
C ASN A 30 -0.41 16.82 17.41
N GLU A 31 -1.62 17.30 17.19
CA GLU A 31 -2.81 16.52 17.53
C GLU A 31 -3.18 15.74 16.26
N GLU A 32 -3.25 14.40 16.35
CA GLU A 32 -3.66 13.57 15.22
C GLU A 32 -5.11 13.92 14.83
N PRO A 33 -5.40 14.22 13.55
CA PRO A 33 -6.74 14.59 13.14
C PRO A 33 -7.71 13.43 13.35
N LEU A 34 -8.85 13.69 14.00
CA LEU A 34 -9.93 12.71 14.16
C LEU A 34 -10.44 12.22 12.80
N MET A 35 -10.98 11.00 12.75
CA MET A 35 -11.66 10.52 11.54
C MET A 35 -12.98 11.30 11.31
N PRO A 36 -13.45 11.46 10.06
CA PRO A 36 -14.66 12.23 9.75
C PRO A 36 -15.90 11.81 10.56
N ASP A 37 -16.08 10.49 10.73
CA ASP A 37 -17.22 9.93 11.48
C ASP A 37 -17.15 10.18 13.00
N GLU A 38 -15.95 10.41 13.53
CA GLU A 38 -15.76 10.79 14.93
C GLU A 38 -15.89 12.29 15.13
N ALA A 39 -15.44 13.07 14.14
CA ALA A 39 -15.50 14.53 14.13
C ALA A 39 -16.91 15.07 13.87
N PHE A 40 -17.71 14.38 13.04
CA PHE A 40 -19.05 14.80 12.61
C PHE A 40 -20.05 13.65 12.75
N LYS A 41 -20.59 13.46 13.96
CA LYS A 41 -21.52 12.36 14.23
C LYS A 41 -22.93 12.73 13.77
N LEU A 42 -23.34 12.19 12.62
CA LEU A 42 -24.68 12.33 12.08
C LEU A 42 -25.67 11.38 12.76
N SER A 43 -26.84 11.90 13.12
CA SER A 43 -28.02 11.14 13.51
C SER A 43 -29.24 11.70 12.79
N ALA A 44 -30.11 10.85 12.25
CA ALA A 44 -31.33 11.30 11.60
C ALA A 44 -32.54 10.53 12.14
N ARG A 45 -33.68 11.23 12.29
CA ARG A 45 -34.93 10.66 12.81
C ARG A 45 -36.14 11.38 12.24
N MET A 46 -37.24 10.65 12.05
CA MET A 46 -38.53 11.25 11.74
C MET A 46 -39.15 11.84 13.02
N LEU A 47 -39.49 13.13 13.02
CA LEU A 47 -40.22 13.78 14.12
C LEU A 47 -41.72 13.49 14.02
N ASP A 48 -42.23 13.46 12.80
CA ASP A 48 -43.60 13.13 12.44
C ASP A 48 -43.62 12.51 11.03
N ALA A 49 -44.79 12.18 10.48
CA ALA A 49 -44.90 11.56 9.16
C ALA A 49 -44.35 12.42 8.01
N ASN A 50 -44.19 13.73 8.23
CA ASN A 50 -43.87 14.70 7.18
C ASN A 50 -42.60 15.51 7.48
N THR A 51 -41.89 15.26 8.59
CA THR A 51 -40.72 16.05 8.99
C THR A 51 -39.59 15.15 9.44
N LEU A 52 -38.49 15.21 8.70
CA LEU A 52 -37.22 14.59 9.03
C LEU A 52 -36.34 15.59 9.79
N ARG A 53 -35.72 15.16 10.89
CA ARG A 53 -34.66 15.91 11.55
C ARG A 53 -33.32 15.20 11.38
N ALA A 54 -32.35 15.89 10.80
CA ALA A 54 -30.95 15.48 10.76
C ALA A 54 -30.14 16.33 11.75
N GLU A 55 -29.46 15.68 12.70
CA GLU A 55 -28.66 16.29 13.75
C GLU A 55 -27.20 15.85 13.63
N TRP A 56 -26.27 16.79 13.78
CA TRP A 56 -24.84 16.51 13.86
C TRP A 56 -24.30 16.94 15.23
N GLU A 57 -23.56 16.06 15.88
CA GLU A 57 -22.65 16.43 16.96
C GLU A 57 -21.24 16.65 16.37
N ILE A 58 -20.70 17.85 16.54
CA ILE A 58 -19.43 18.28 15.95
C ILE A 58 -18.40 18.38 17.07
N ALA A 59 -17.28 17.68 16.92
CA ALA A 59 -16.18 17.70 17.89
C ALA A 59 -15.59 19.11 18.09
N ASP A 60 -14.95 19.33 19.23
CA ASP A 60 -14.26 20.60 19.53
C ASP A 60 -13.15 20.85 18.50
N ASP A 61 -13.00 22.11 18.08
CA ASP A 61 -12.09 22.55 17.00
C ASP A 61 -12.45 22.09 15.57
N TYR A 62 -13.66 21.53 15.37
CA TYR A 62 -14.22 21.24 14.04
C TYR A 62 -15.43 22.12 13.72
N TYR A 63 -15.73 22.26 12.43
CA TYR A 63 -16.90 22.99 11.92
C TYR A 63 -17.43 22.43 10.60
N LEU A 64 -18.75 22.53 10.38
CA LEU A 64 -19.43 22.16 9.13
C LEU A 64 -19.87 23.41 8.36
N TYR A 65 -19.85 23.36 7.04
CA TYR A 65 -20.31 24.47 6.17
C TYR A 65 -21.80 24.41 5.91
N ARG A 66 -22.50 25.55 6.08
CA ARG A 66 -23.95 25.64 5.89
C ARG A 66 -24.39 25.35 4.45
N ASP A 67 -23.62 25.75 3.45
CA ASP A 67 -23.94 25.60 2.03
C ASP A 67 -23.56 24.21 1.47
N LYS A 68 -22.94 23.35 2.29
CA LYS A 68 -22.47 22.01 1.88
C LYS A 68 -23.31 20.86 2.43
N PHE A 69 -24.51 21.15 2.92
CA PHE A 69 -25.50 20.13 3.23
C PHE A 69 -26.32 19.79 1.99
N LYS A 70 -26.39 18.50 1.65
CA LYS A 70 -27.21 17.99 0.54
C LYS A 70 -28.03 16.79 1.03
N PHE A 71 -29.29 16.73 0.63
CA PHE A 71 -30.22 15.66 1.01
C PHE A 71 -30.88 15.11 -0.25
N GLU A 72 -30.65 13.84 -0.56
CA GLU A 72 -31.14 13.19 -1.79
C GLU A 72 -31.89 11.90 -1.45
N PRO A 73 -33.20 11.80 -1.74
CA PRO A 73 -33.94 10.57 -1.54
C PRO A 73 -33.58 9.57 -2.63
N GLN A 74 -33.31 8.31 -2.28
CA GLN A 74 -33.08 7.26 -3.28
C GLN A 74 -34.37 6.83 -3.97
N ASP A 75 -35.50 6.92 -3.26
CA ASP A 75 -36.82 6.63 -3.82
C ASP A 75 -37.34 7.82 -4.64
N SER A 76 -37.47 7.62 -5.95
CA SER A 76 -37.96 8.64 -6.90
C SER A 76 -39.41 9.11 -6.65
N SER A 77 -40.12 8.43 -5.74
CA SER A 77 -41.49 8.77 -5.32
C SER A 77 -41.56 9.76 -4.15
N VAL A 78 -40.42 10.05 -3.52
CA VAL A 78 -40.32 10.93 -2.35
C VAL A 78 -39.79 12.30 -2.78
N THR A 79 -40.48 13.34 -2.36
CA THR A 79 -40.07 14.74 -2.56
C THR A 79 -39.67 15.36 -1.23
N LEU A 80 -38.47 15.93 -1.17
CA LEU A 80 -37.99 16.72 -0.05
C LEU A 80 -38.26 18.20 -0.35
N GLY A 81 -38.83 18.91 0.60
CA GLY A 81 -38.95 20.37 0.51
C GLY A 81 -37.68 21.08 1.02
N GLU A 82 -37.73 22.41 1.03
CA GLU A 82 -36.60 23.23 1.47
C GLU A 82 -36.32 23.03 2.97
N GLY A 83 -35.10 22.60 3.29
CA GLY A 83 -34.68 22.37 4.68
C GLY A 83 -34.62 23.66 5.49
N ASN A 84 -35.07 23.61 6.74
CA ASN A 84 -34.97 24.72 7.67
C ASN A 84 -33.58 24.71 8.35
N TYR A 85 -32.69 25.58 7.86
CA TYR A 85 -31.32 25.72 8.38
C TYR A 85 -31.26 26.78 9.50
N PRO A 86 -30.76 26.46 10.70
CA PRO A 86 -30.58 27.44 11.77
C PRO A 86 -29.51 28.49 11.38
N PRO A 87 -29.47 29.67 12.03
CA PRO A 87 -28.41 30.65 11.77
C PRO A 87 -27.06 30.11 12.26
N GLY A 88 -26.05 30.11 11.38
CA GLY A 88 -24.67 29.73 11.68
C GLY A 88 -23.79 30.94 12.00
N LYS A 89 -22.50 30.69 12.24
CA LYS A 89 -21.51 31.73 12.50
C LYS A 89 -20.66 31.95 11.25
N ILE A 90 -20.50 33.22 10.86
CA ILE A 90 -19.62 33.59 9.76
C ILE A 90 -18.17 33.39 10.19
N LYS A 91 -17.44 32.54 9.47
CA LYS A 91 -16.00 32.32 9.60
C LYS A 91 -15.34 32.69 8.27
N ASP A 92 -14.21 33.38 8.34
CA ASP A 92 -13.33 33.56 7.18
C ASP A 92 -12.37 32.37 7.16
N ASP A 93 -12.51 31.53 6.15
CA ASP A 93 -11.78 30.29 5.98
C ASP A 93 -10.75 30.44 4.85
N GLU A 94 -9.56 29.87 5.00
CA GLU A 94 -8.48 30.01 4.02
C GLU A 94 -8.75 29.25 2.71
N PHE A 95 -9.63 28.25 2.72
CA PHE A 95 -9.96 27.43 1.55
C PHE A 95 -11.17 27.98 0.77
N PHE A 96 -12.20 28.45 1.48
CA PHE A 96 -13.46 28.87 0.87
C PHE A 96 -13.83 30.35 1.11
N GLY A 97 -12.99 31.11 1.81
CA GLY A 97 -13.24 32.50 2.15
C GLY A 97 -14.34 32.65 3.22
N ARG A 98 -15.13 33.73 3.12
CA ARG A 98 -16.16 34.05 4.10
C ARG A 98 -17.38 33.12 3.96
N MET A 99 -17.46 32.13 4.84
CA MET A 99 -18.50 31.09 4.85
C MET A 99 -19.28 31.08 6.16
N GLU A 100 -20.53 30.62 6.12
CA GLU A 100 -21.33 30.40 7.33
C GLU A 100 -21.14 28.97 7.82
N THR A 101 -20.78 28.82 9.10
CA THR A 101 -20.32 27.54 9.68
C THR A 101 -21.08 27.19 10.95
N TYR A 102 -21.23 25.89 11.22
CA TYR A 102 -21.78 25.36 12.46
C TYR A 102 -20.73 24.68 13.31
N ARG A 103 -20.87 24.78 14.62
CA ARG A 103 -19.97 24.17 15.62
C ARG A 103 -20.77 23.58 16.76
N LYS A 104 -20.19 22.57 17.43
CA LYS A 104 -20.77 21.80 18.54
C LYS A 104 -21.98 20.98 18.16
N HIS A 105 -23.04 21.62 17.67
CA HIS A 105 -24.29 20.94 17.32
C HIS A 105 -25.05 21.71 16.24
N VAL A 106 -25.64 20.99 15.29
CA VAL A 106 -26.60 21.56 14.32
C VAL A 106 -27.73 20.56 14.09
N ALA A 107 -28.96 21.06 14.05
CA ALA A 107 -30.15 20.30 13.72
C ALA A 107 -30.86 20.98 12.53
N ILE A 108 -31.16 20.21 11.49
CA ILE A 108 -31.79 20.66 10.26
C ILE A 108 -33.09 19.88 10.08
N ASP A 109 -34.21 20.61 9.97
CA ASP A 109 -35.55 20.03 9.80
C ASP A 109 -35.95 20.10 8.32
N ILE A 110 -36.29 18.97 7.73
CA ILE A 110 -36.57 18.83 6.30
C ILE A 110 -37.98 18.29 6.13
N PRO A 111 -38.89 19.04 5.45
CA PRO A 111 -40.22 18.54 5.16
C PRO A 111 -40.15 17.45 4.08
N VAL A 112 -40.81 16.33 4.34
CA VAL A 112 -40.88 15.15 3.46
C VAL A 112 -42.31 14.97 2.98
N SER A 113 -42.49 14.74 1.68
CA SER A 113 -43.80 14.48 1.06
C SER A 113 -43.74 13.26 0.14
N GLY A 114 -44.77 12.41 0.22
CA GLY A 114 -44.92 11.23 -0.64
C GLY A 114 -44.26 9.95 -0.12
N ALA A 115 -43.66 9.95 1.07
CA ALA A 115 -42.99 8.80 1.62
C ALA A 115 -43.95 7.93 2.48
N SER A 116 -43.98 6.61 2.25
CA SER A 116 -44.79 5.66 3.02
C SER A 116 -44.03 4.36 3.28
N GLY A 117 -43.92 3.94 4.54
CA GLY A 117 -43.13 2.77 4.94
C GLY A 117 -41.74 3.19 5.41
N SER A 118 -40.70 2.74 4.71
CA SER A 118 -39.30 3.10 4.98
C SER A 118 -38.81 4.13 3.97
N LEU A 119 -38.11 5.17 4.42
CA LEU A 119 -37.45 6.18 3.61
C LEU A 119 -35.93 5.97 3.65
N THR A 120 -35.29 5.80 2.51
CA THR A 120 -33.82 5.79 2.41
C THR A 120 -33.34 7.13 1.84
N LEU A 121 -32.43 7.79 2.57
CA LEU A 121 -31.94 9.12 2.26
C LEU A 121 -30.41 9.17 2.28
N ASP A 122 -29.82 9.75 1.24
CA ASP A 122 -28.40 10.10 1.21
C ASP A 122 -28.21 11.53 1.75
N ILE A 123 -27.47 11.64 2.86
CA ILE A 123 -27.18 12.88 3.54
C ILE A 123 -25.70 13.22 3.35
N THR A 124 -25.40 14.26 2.58
CA THR A 124 -24.04 14.77 2.37
C THR A 124 -23.77 15.98 3.25
N SER A 125 -22.62 15.99 3.92
CA SER A 125 -22.14 17.13 4.70
C SER A 125 -20.62 17.29 4.56
N GLN A 126 -20.10 18.52 4.69
CA GLN A 126 -18.67 18.79 4.61
C GLN A 126 -18.21 19.73 5.72
N GLY A 127 -17.03 19.44 6.29
CA GLY A 127 -16.44 20.25 7.35
C GLY A 127 -14.92 20.24 7.35
N CYS A 128 -14.36 21.11 8.18
CA CYS A 128 -12.92 21.23 8.37
C CYS A 128 -12.59 21.32 9.86
N ALA A 129 -11.32 21.10 10.15
CA ALA A 129 -10.69 21.30 11.45
C ALA A 129 -9.97 22.64 11.47
N ASP A 130 -9.94 23.31 12.63
CA ASP A 130 -9.22 24.58 12.80
C ASP A 130 -7.70 24.45 12.64
N MET A 131 -7.18 23.23 12.72
CA MET A 131 -5.78 22.89 12.43
C MET A 131 -5.42 22.92 10.93
N GLY A 132 -6.32 23.39 10.06
CA GLY A 132 -6.06 23.59 8.63
C GLY A 132 -6.29 22.35 7.75
N ILE A 133 -7.06 21.37 8.24
CA ILE A 133 -7.40 20.16 7.49
C ILE A 133 -8.88 20.18 7.14
N CYS A 134 -9.20 20.16 5.85
CA CYS A 134 -10.56 20.04 5.37
C CYS A 134 -10.87 18.63 4.92
N TYR A 135 -12.00 18.07 5.38
CA TYR A 135 -12.44 16.75 4.98
C TYR A 135 -13.21 16.83 3.65
N PRO A 136 -13.13 15.80 2.80
CA PRO A 136 -13.97 15.70 1.62
C PRO A 136 -15.45 15.57 2.03
N PRO A 137 -16.41 15.92 1.15
CA PRO A 137 -17.83 15.73 1.42
C PRO A 137 -18.14 14.29 1.82
N GLN A 138 -18.80 14.11 2.96
CA GLN A 138 -19.18 12.81 3.51
C GLN A 138 -20.65 12.56 3.23
N THR A 139 -20.96 11.53 2.44
CA THR A 139 -22.33 11.07 2.19
C THR A 139 -22.63 9.84 3.07
N LYS A 140 -23.71 9.92 3.85
CA LYS A 140 -24.20 8.81 4.66
C LYS A 140 -25.63 8.46 4.25
N THR A 141 -25.84 7.20 3.88
CA THR A 141 -27.17 6.66 3.62
C THR A 141 -27.85 6.28 4.94
N VAL A 142 -29.01 6.85 5.21
CA VAL A 142 -29.83 6.54 6.39
C VAL A 142 -31.19 6.01 5.97
N THR A 143 -31.58 4.86 6.52
CA THR A 143 -32.93 4.30 6.36
C THR A 143 -33.77 4.63 7.59
N LEU A 144 -34.94 5.21 7.38
CA LEU A 144 -35.83 5.73 8.40
C LEU A 144 -37.22 5.14 8.24
N ASP A 145 -37.76 4.57 9.31
CA ASP A 145 -39.15 4.12 9.33
C ASP A 145 -40.09 5.30 9.58
N ILE A 146 -41.05 5.50 8.67
CA ILE A 146 -42.02 6.57 8.77
C ILE A 146 -43.14 6.11 9.69
N PRO A 147 -43.38 6.81 10.82
CA PRO A 147 -44.51 6.49 11.68
C PRO A 147 -45.80 6.72 10.90
N ALA A 148 -46.61 5.66 10.75
CA ALA A 148 -47.86 5.72 10.00
C ALA A 148 -48.77 6.83 10.56
N ALA A 149 -49.11 7.80 9.71
CA ALA A 149 -50.15 8.79 10.01
C ALA A 149 -51.46 8.03 10.29
N GLY A 150 -51.94 8.08 11.52
CA GLY A 150 -53.09 7.29 11.94
C GLY A 150 -54.34 7.62 11.12
N THR A 151 -54.83 6.65 10.34
CA THR A 151 -56.27 6.31 10.22
C THR A 151 -56.48 4.96 9.53
N ALA A 152 -57.18 4.08 10.24
CA ALA A 152 -58.09 2.99 9.82
C ALA A 152 -57.68 1.94 8.75
N SER A 153 -57.77 0.69 9.20
CA SER A 153 -57.66 -0.61 8.54
C SER A 153 -58.50 -0.81 7.28
N SER A 154 -58.04 -1.68 6.36
CA SER A 154 -58.84 -2.74 5.71
C SER A 154 -57.93 -3.76 5.04
N ASP A 155 -57.93 -4.96 5.62
CA ASP A 155 -57.25 -6.17 5.21
C ASP A 155 -58.11 -6.93 4.18
N THR A 156 -57.53 -7.40 3.08
CA THR A 156 -58.07 -8.56 2.32
C THR A 156 -56.94 -9.21 1.54
N GLY A 157 -56.52 -10.39 2.00
CA GLY A 157 -55.47 -11.19 1.38
C GLY A 157 -55.88 -11.97 0.14
N SER A 158 -54.87 -12.48 -0.57
CA SER A 158 -54.93 -13.79 -1.22
C SER A 158 -53.52 -14.39 -1.31
N SER A 159 -53.30 -15.44 -0.53
CA SER A 159 -52.07 -16.23 -0.44
C SER A 159 -52.03 -17.32 -1.53
N GLY A 160 -51.14 -17.17 -2.50
CA GLY A 160 -50.65 -18.26 -3.35
C GLY A 160 -49.26 -18.68 -2.89
N PHE A 161 -49.12 -19.88 -2.33
CA PHE A 161 -47.84 -20.40 -1.83
C PHE A 161 -46.95 -20.79 -3.01
N ASN A 162 -45.96 -19.96 -3.34
CA ASN A 162 -44.98 -20.24 -4.39
C ASN A 162 -43.64 -20.67 -3.75
N PRO A 163 -43.32 -21.98 -3.72
CA PRO A 163 -42.19 -22.53 -2.95
C PRO A 163 -40.83 -22.02 -3.44
N LEU A 164 -40.72 -21.60 -4.70
CA LEU A 164 -39.50 -21.01 -5.26
C LEU A 164 -39.21 -19.61 -4.70
N GLY A 165 -40.26 -18.82 -4.41
CA GLY A 165 -40.12 -17.48 -3.83
C GLY A 165 -39.70 -17.49 -2.35
N ALA A 166 -40.11 -18.52 -1.62
CA ALA A 166 -39.69 -18.73 -0.23
C ALA A 166 -38.19 -19.06 -0.13
N LEU A 167 -37.68 -19.88 -1.05
CA LEU A 167 -36.24 -20.19 -1.15
C LEU A 167 -35.41 -18.97 -1.55
N LYS A 168 -35.89 -18.12 -2.47
CA LYS A 168 -35.20 -16.86 -2.84
C LYS A 168 -35.16 -15.85 -1.69
N LYS A 169 -36.24 -15.75 -0.89
CA LYS A 169 -36.27 -14.91 0.31
C LYS A 169 -35.37 -15.44 1.43
N LEU A 170 -35.25 -16.75 1.57
CA LEU A 170 -34.29 -17.37 2.50
C LEU A 170 -32.84 -17.11 2.09
N GLY A 171 -32.50 -17.20 0.80
CA GLY A 171 -31.19 -16.85 0.27
C GLY A 171 -30.82 -15.37 0.46
N ALA A 172 -31.78 -14.46 0.28
CA ALA A 172 -31.62 -13.04 0.56
C ALA A 172 -31.45 -12.74 2.06
N SER A 173 -32.20 -13.45 2.94
CA SER A 173 -32.06 -13.31 4.41
C SER A 173 -30.75 -13.89 4.96
N LEU A 174 -30.07 -14.74 4.19
CA LEU A 174 -28.79 -15.36 4.53
C LEU A 174 -27.58 -14.66 3.87
N GLY A 175 -27.79 -13.54 3.17
CA GLY A 175 -26.72 -12.72 2.58
C GLY A 175 -25.97 -13.38 1.41
N LEU A 176 -26.62 -14.30 0.68
CA LEU A 176 -26.01 -15.08 -0.40
C LEU A 176 -26.48 -14.70 -1.81
N ALA A 177 -27.15 -13.55 -1.97
CA ALA A 177 -27.54 -13.00 -3.28
C ALA A 177 -26.91 -11.62 -3.45
N SER A 178 -25.98 -11.51 -4.41
CA SER A 178 -25.52 -10.23 -4.96
C SER A 178 -26.68 -9.58 -5.71
N ASN A 179 -27.02 -8.35 -5.33
CA ASN A 179 -27.88 -7.50 -6.14
C ASN A 179 -27.02 -6.99 -7.30
N ASP A 180 -27.29 -7.51 -8.49
CA ASP A 180 -26.74 -6.97 -9.73
C ASP A 180 -27.52 -5.70 -10.08
N ASP A 181 -27.00 -4.53 -9.71
CA ASP A 181 -27.19 -3.34 -10.54
C ASP A 181 -26.31 -3.56 -11.77
N GLU A 182 -26.92 -3.61 -12.95
CA GLU A 182 -26.26 -3.98 -14.19
C GLU A 182 -25.20 -2.92 -14.57
N PHE A 183 -23.95 -3.16 -14.17
CA PHE A 183 -22.82 -2.32 -14.51
C PHE A 183 -22.62 -2.29 -16.04
N LEU A 184 -22.62 -1.09 -16.64
CA LEU A 184 -22.31 -0.89 -18.06
C LEU A 184 -20.90 -1.42 -18.35
N THR A 185 -20.72 -2.16 -19.45
CA THR A 185 -19.38 -2.59 -19.90
C THR A 185 -18.61 -1.40 -20.48
N ALA A 186 -17.28 -1.45 -20.53
CA ALA A 186 -16.44 -0.35 -21.05
C ALA A 186 -16.84 0.09 -22.47
N GLU A 187 -17.27 -0.86 -23.31
CA GLU A 187 -17.71 -0.62 -24.70
C GLU A 187 -19.10 0.04 -24.78
N GLN A 188 -19.92 -0.08 -23.74
CA GLN A 188 -21.22 0.59 -23.62
C GLN A 188 -21.08 1.95 -22.94
N ALA A 189 -20.07 2.11 -22.08
CA ALA A 189 -19.78 3.32 -21.33
C ALA A 189 -19.06 4.38 -22.18
N PHE A 190 -18.22 3.96 -23.13
CA PHE A 190 -17.44 4.83 -24.00
C PHE A 190 -17.57 4.38 -25.46
N ILE A 191 -18.25 5.17 -26.29
CA ILE A 191 -18.47 4.87 -27.71
C ILE A 191 -17.60 5.80 -28.55
N PRO A 192 -16.40 5.35 -28.99
CA PRO A 192 -15.54 6.14 -29.86
C PRO A 192 -15.98 6.03 -31.33
N SER A 193 -15.94 7.16 -32.02
CA SER A 193 -16.14 7.27 -33.46
C SER A 193 -15.06 8.18 -34.04
N ILE A 194 -14.73 7.99 -35.32
CA ILE A 194 -13.71 8.80 -35.97
C ILE A 194 -14.12 9.11 -37.41
N GLU A 195 -13.89 10.34 -37.82
CA GLU A 195 -14.20 10.83 -39.16
C GLU A 195 -13.03 11.66 -39.72
N ALA A 196 -12.87 11.65 -41.05
CA ALA A 196 -11.90 12.50 -41.73
C ALA A 196 -12.59 13.81 -42.13
N ILE A 197 -12.23 14.92 -41.48
CA ILE A 197 -12.76 16.25 -41.81
C ILE A 197 -12.15 16.74 -43.12
N ASP A 198 -10.83 16.62 -43.22
CA ASP A 198 -10.04 16.93 -44.40
C ASP A 198 -8.94 15.86 -44.56
N GLY A 199 -8.10 15.92 -45.60
CA GLY A 199 -7.06 14.89 -45.75
C GLY A 199 -5.88 15.02 -44.78
N ASN A 200 -5.81 16.10 -44.00
CA ASN A 200 -4.76 16.37 -43.02
C ASN A 200 -5.28 16.44 -41.57
N THR A 201 -6.56 16.17 -41.31
CA THR A 201 -7.20 16.32 -39.99
C THR A 201 -8.29 15.25 -39.82
N LEU A 202 -8.15 14.44 -38.78
CA LEU A 202 -9.15 13.50 -38.31
C LEU A 202 -9.85 14.07 -37.07
N ARG A 203 -11.16 13.88 -36.94
CA ARG A 203 -11.90 14.16 -35.71
C ARG A 203 -12.30 12.85 -35.06
N ALA A 204 -11.87 12.66 -33.82
CA ALA A 204 -12.34 11.59 -32.97
C ALA A 204 -13.44 12.14 -32.05
N HIS A 205 -14.62 11.54 -32.11
CA HIS A 205 -15.76 11.87 -31.26
C HIS A 205 -16.00 10.72 -30.28
N PHE A 206 -16.01 11.04 -28.99
CA PHE A 206 -16.34 10.08 -27.94
C PHE A 206 -17.69 10.44 -27.32
N GLU A 207 -18.61 9.48 -27.29
CA GLU A 207 -19.84 9.55 -26.50
C GLU A 207 -19.62 8.81 -25.17
N VAL A 208 -19.85 9.48 -24.06
CA VAL A 208 -19.58 9.04 -22.69
C VAL A 208 -20.91 8.95 -21.94
N ALA A 209 -21.24 7.77 -21.41
CA ALA A 209 -22.50 7.54 -20.72
C ALA A 209 -22.62 8.35 -19.41
N ASP A 210 -23.86 8.54 -18.93
CA ASP A 210 -24.10 9.23 -17.66
C ASP A 210 -23.51 8.45 -16.48
N GLY A 211 -22.83 9.16 -15.57
CA GLY A 211 -22.21 8.54 -14.39
C GLY A 211 -20.82 7.93 -14.62
N VAL A 212 -20.22 8.15 -15.80
CA VAL A 212 -18.83 7.78 -16.12
C VAL A 212 -18.07 8.96 -16.73
N TYR A 213 -16.74 8.97 -16.57
CA TYR A 213 -15.88 10.03 -17.08
C TYR A 213 -14.61 9.46 -17.72
N LEU A 214 -14.12 10.17 -18.74
CA LEU A 214 -12.94 9.78 -19.51
C LEU A 214 -11.74 10.66 -19.15
N TYR A 215 -10.57 10.07 -18.91
CA TYR A 215 -9.36 10.84 -18.58
C TYR A 215 -8.73 11.48 -19.81
N ARG A 216 -8.55 12.81 -19.78
CA ARG A 216 -7.92 13.58 -20.86
C ARG A 216 -6.52 13.07 -21.21
N ASP A 217 -5.70 12.81 -20.21
CA ASP A 217 -4.28 12.43 -20.40
C ASP A 217 -4.09 10.96 -20.75
N LYS A 218 -5.17 10.16 -20.75
CA LYS A 218 -5.13 8.72 -21.07
C LYS A 218 -5.76 8.39 -22.41
N ILE A 219 -6.05 9.40 -23.24
CA ILE A 219 -6.49 9.22 -24.62
C ILE A 219 -5.26 9.24 -25.53
N ALA A 220 -5.00 8.14 -26.22
CA ALA A 220 -3.85 8.01 -27.13
C ALA A 220 -4.25 7.40 -28.47
N PHE A 221 -3.77 8.01 -29.55
CA PHE A 221 -4.07 7.60 -30.93
C PHE A 221 -2.82 7.03 -31.60
N SER A 222 -2.98 5.94 -32.35
CA SER A 222 -1.93 5.35 -33.18
C SER A 222 -2.51 4.82 -34.48
N VAL A 223 -1.66 4.57 -35.48
CA VAL A 223 -2.09 4.07 -36.81
C VAL A 223 -1.43 2.74 -37.09
N LYS A 224 -2.23 1.79 -37.57
CA LYS A 224 -1.77 0.52 -38.14
C LYS A 224 -1.99 0.51 -39.65
N ASN A 225 -1.13 -0.24 -40.36
CA ASN A 225 -1.21 -0.47 -41.81
C ASN A 225 -1.05 0.77 -42.72
N ALA A 226 -0.26 1.77 -42.31
CA ALA A 226 -0.06 2.99 -43.10
C ALA A 226 1.43 3.33 -43.32
N PRO A 227 2.08 2.86 -44.41
CA PRO A 227 3.46 3.24 -44.71
C PRO A 227 3.54 4.73 -45.10
N GLY A 228 4.20 5.54 -44.27
CA GLY A 228 4.46 6.97 -44.55
C GLY A 228 3.39 7.95 -44.05
N ILE A 229 2.48 7.50 -43.18
CA ILE A 229 1.47 8.33 -42.50
C ILE A 229 1.71 8.25 -40.99
N SER A 230 1.83 9.40 -40.32
CA SER A 230 1.93 9.51 -38.87
C SER A 230 0.90 10.51 -38.34
N LEU A 231 0.40 10.27 -37.12
CA LEU A 231 -0.47 11.23 -36.43
C LEU A 231 0.39 12.22 -35.65
N GLY A 232 0.05 13.50 -35.73
CA GLY A 232 0.58 14.54 -34.86
C GLY A 232 -0.11 14.55 -33.50
N LYS A 233 0.25 15.52 -32.65
CA LYS A 233 -0.36 15.64 -31.31
C LYS A 233 -1.83 16.04 -31.44
N PRO A 234 -2.76 15.30 -30.81
CA PRO A 234 -4.17 15.67 -30.81
C PRO A 234 -4.36 16.99 -30.06
N THR A 235 -5.24 17.84 -30.58
CA THR A 235 -5.68 19.04 -29.87
C THR A 235 -6.76 18.64 -28.87
N LEU A 236 -6.41 18.67 -27.58
CA LEU A 236 -7.31 18.29 -26.50
C LEU A 236 -8.04 19.53 -25.97
N PRO A 237 -9.38 19.60 -26.05
CA PRO A 237 -10.13 20.72 -25.49
C PRO A 237 -9.90 20.87 -23.97
N PRO A 238 -10.27 22.02 -23.37
CA PRO A 238 -10.32 22.11 -21.92
C PRO A 238 -11.34 21.10 -21.38
N GLY A 239 -10.99 20.40 -20.31
CA GLY A 239 -11.88 19.47 -19.61
C GLY A 239 -12.07 19.89 -18.15
N ASP A 240 -12.89 19.13 -17.42
CA ASP A 240 -13.19 19.38 -16.02
C ASP A 240 -12.07 18.83 -15.14
N VAL A 241 -11.63 19.60 -14.13
CA VAL A 241 -10.65 19.09 -13.16
C VAL A 241 -11.40 18.25 -12.13
N LYS A 242 -11.00 16.99 -11.99
CA LYS A 242 -11.58 16.04 -11.05
C LYS A 242 -10.48 15.36 -10.26
N VAL A 243 -10.65 15.32 -8.94
CA VAL A 243 -9.73 14.60 -8.05
C VAL A 243 -10.24 13.17 -7.94
N ASP A 244 -9.52 12.25 -8.57
CA ASP A 244 -9.78 10.82 -8.52
C ASP A 244 -8.99 10.16 -7.38
N GLU A 245 -9.59 9.18 -6.73
CA GLU A 245 -9.01 8.49 -5.56
C GLU A 245 -7.81 7.59 -5.93
N SER A 246 -7.74 7.15 -7.19
CA SER A 246 -6.64 6.33 -7.72
C SER A 246 -5.52 7.16 -8.34
N PHE A 247 -5.85 8.27 -9.00
CA PHE A 247 -4.88 9.04 -9.81
C PHE A 247 -4.65 10.50 -9.35
N GLY A 248 -5.37 10.98 -8.34
CA GLY A 248 -5.26 12.36 -7.87
C GLY A 248 -5.96 13.35 -8.80
N GLU A 249 -5.47 14.60 -8.86
CA GLU A 249 -6.05 15.64 -9.69
C GLU A 249 -5.82 15.36 -11.19
N MET A 250 -6.89 15.06 -11.90
CA MET A 250 -6.89 14.69 -13.32
C MET A 250 -7.89 15.55 -14.08
N VAL A 251 -7.60 15.87 -15.34
CA VAL A 251 -8.58 16.50 -16.22
C VAL A 251 -9.42 15.41 -16.89
N VAL A 252 -10.74 15.54 -16.84
CA VAL A 252 -11.69 14.53 -17.32
C VAL A 252 -12.73 15.15 -18.26
N TYR A 253 -13.36 14.29 -19.07
CA TYR A 253 -14.47 14.64 -19.94
C TYR A 253 -15.73 13.85 -19.55
N HIS A 254 -16.86 14.54 -19.53
CA HIS A 254 -18.20 13.98 -19.31
C HIS A 254 -19.05 14.15 -20.58
N ASN A 255 -20.03 13.27 -20.78
CA ASN A 255 -21.03 13.29 -21.87
C ASN A 255 -20.48 13.09 -23.29
N SER A 256 -19.68 14.02 -23.81
CA SER A 256 -19.11 13.91 -25.15
C SER A 256 -17.88 14.78 -25.33
N VAL A 257 -16.90 14.29 -26.10
CA VAL A 257 -15.69 15.08 -26.43
C VAL A 257 -15.26 14.87 -27.88
N ASP A 258 -14.95 15.98 -28.55
CA ASP A 258 -14.36 16.02 -29.89
C ASP A 258 -12.85 16.32 -29.80
N LEU A 259 -12.03 15.53 -30.47
CA LEU A 259 -10.59 15.71 -30.55
C LEU A 259 -10.14 15.79 -32.01
N ASP A 260 -9.51 16.90 -32.39
CA ASP A 260 -8.95 17.08 -33.73
C ASP A 260 -7.48 16.63 -33.75
N ILE A 261 -7.18 15.70 -34.65
CA ILE A 261 -5.89 15.01 -34.78
C ILE A 261 -5.27 15.37 -36.13
N PRO A 262 -4.14 16.11 -36.16
CA PRO A 262 -3.45 16.41 -37.40
C PRO A 262 -2.78 15.15 -37.96
N VAL A 263 -2.96 14.91 -39.26
CA VAL A 263 -2.37 13.80 -40.01
C VAL A 263 -1.20 14.31 -40.83
N ILE A 264 -0.02 13.75 -40.57
CA ILE A 264 1.20 14.02 -41.34
C ILE A 264 1.36 12.87 -42.34
N ARG A 265 1.19 13.18 -43.62
CA ARG A 265 1.23 12.18 -44.69
C ARG A 265 2.22 12.58 -45.79
N SER A 266 2.96 11.57 -46.25
CA SER A 266 3.92 11.72 -47.35
C SER A 266 3.28 11.50 -48.72
N ASN A 267 2.13 10.81 -48.76
CA ASN A 267 1.34 10.55 -49.94
C ASN A 267 0.06 11.40 -49.90
N LEU A 268 -0.29 12.04 -51.01
CA LEU A 268 -1.45 12.92 -51.16
C LEU A 268 -2.68 12.20 -51.76
N ASP A 269 -2.54 10.92 -52.10
CA ASP A 269 -3.61 10.08 -52.64
C ASP A 269 -4.58 9.58 -51.56
N ALA A 270 -5.83 9.29 -51.95
CA ALA A 270 -6.83 8.74 -51.05
C ALA A 270 -6.39 7.35 -50.54
N THR A 271 -6.25 7.22 -49.21
CA THR A 271 -5.67 6.03 -48.57
C THR A 271 -6.55 5.59 -47.40
N GLU A 272 -6.81 4.28 -47.31
CA GLU A 272 -7.48 3.67 -46.17
C GLU A 272 -6.46 3.41 -45.05
N ILE A 273 -6.76 3.88 -43.84
CA ILE A 273 -5.91 3.71 -42.66
C ILE A 273 -6.72 3.10 -41.51
N THR A 274 -6.07 2.31 -40.65
CA THR A 274 -6.70 1.80 -39.42
C THR A 274 -6.19 2.62 -38.23
N VAL A 275 -7.07 3.37 -37.58
CA VAL A 275 -6.73 4.14 -36.38
C VAL A 275 -7.04 3.31 -35.15
N VAL A 276 -6.05 3.17 -34.27
CA VAL A 276 -6.16 2.50 -32.98
C VAL A 276 -6.26 3.56 -31.89
N ILE A 277 -7.40 3.56 -31.20
CA ILE A 277 -7.75 4.51 -30.14
C ILE A 277 -7.60 3.79 -28.80
N ASN A 278 -6.70 4.27 -27.95
CA ASN A 278 -6.54 3.79 -26.58
C ASN A 278 -7.15 4.81 -25.63
N TYR A 279 -7.99 4.36 -24.71
CA TYR A 279 -8.66 5.24 -23.76
C TYR A 279 -8.91 4.52 -22.44
N GLN A 280 -9.04 5.31 -21.37
CA GLN A 280 -9.38 4.83 -20.03
C GLN A 280 -10.30 5.85 -19.35
N GLY A 281 -11.30 5.34 -18.63
CA GLY A 281 -12.21 6.15 -17.82
C GLY A 281 -12.66 5.40 -16.57
N CYS A 282 -13.35 6.08 -15.68
CA CYS A 282 -13.90 5.51 -14.45
C CYS A 282 -15.36 5.89 -14.28
N ALA A 283 -16.08 5.09 -13.50
CA ALA A 283 -17.41 5.42 -13.05
C ALA A 283 -17.34 6.34 -11.82
N ASP A 284 -18.31 7.24 -11.71
CA ASP A 284 -18.55 8.06 -10.51
C ASP A 284 -18.83 7.21 -9.27
N ALA A 285 -19.23 5.95 -9.47
CA ALA A 285 -19.43 4.93 -8.46
C ALA A 285 -18.12 4.36 -7.86
N GLY A 286 -16.94 4.89 -8.24
CA GLY A 286 -15.67 4.58 -7.59
C GLY A 286 -14.93 3.35 -8.14
N PHE A 287 -15.28 2.87 -9.33
CA PHE A 287 -14.52 1.82 -10.02
C PHE A 287 -14.06 2.28 -11.39
N CYS A 288 -12.84 1.88 -11.76
CA CYS A 288 -12.21 2.27 -13.01
C CYS A 288 -12.27 1.15 -14.04
N TYR A 289 -12.58 1.52 -15.29
CA TYR A 289 -12.54 0.58 -16.40
C TYR A 289 -11.07 0.31 -16.79
N PRO A 290 -10.74 -0.92 -17.22
CA PRO A 290 -9.40 -1.23 -17.73
C PRO A 290 -9.13 -0.45 -19.02
N PRO A 291 -7.85 -0.13 -19.31
CA PRO A 291 -7.49 0.55 -20.55
C PRO A 291 -7.91 -0.32 -21.75
N THR A 292 -8.70 0.28 -22.65
CA THR A 292 -9.32 -0.41 -23.78
C THR A 292 -8.82 0.18 -25.09
N SER A 293 -8.63 -0.67 -26.10
CA SER A 293 -8.16 -0.28 -27.43
C SER A 293 -9.21 -0.64 -28.49
N THR A 294 -9.66 0.33 -29.28
CA THR A 294 -10.60 0.13 -30.39
C THR A 294 -9.94 0.45 -31.72
N GLU A 295 -10.11 -0.42 -32.73
CA GLU A 295 -9.57 -0.22 -34.08
C GLU A 295 -10.69 0.20 -35.04
N ILE A 296 -10.58 1.38 -35.65
CA ILE A 296 -11.58 1.93 -36.58
C ILE A 296 -10.91 2.20 -37.94
N PRO A 297 -11.41 1.60 -39.05
CA PRO A 297 -10.93 1.91 -40.39
C PRO A 297 -11.50 3.25 -40.88
N VAL A 298 -10.66 4.08 -41.51
CA VAL A 298 -11.00 5.42 -41.99
C VAL A 298 -10.43 5.64 -43.38
N MET A 299 -11.23 6.19 -44.29
CA MET A 299 -10.74 6.63 -45.61
C MET A 299 -10.31 8.10 -45.54
N LEU A 300 -9.02 8.36 -45.77
CA LEU A 300 -8.50 9.73 -45.88
C LEU A 300 -8.71 10.25 -47.32
N PRO A 301 -9.29 11.45 -47.52
CA PRO A 301 -9.43 12.06 -48.84
C PRO A 301 -8.10 12.66 -49.35
N ALA A 302 -7.98 12.89 -50.67
CA ALA A 302 -6.81 13.54 -51.27
C ALA A 302 -6.71 15.05 -50.90
N VAL A 303 -5.50 15.61 -50.78
CA VAL A 303 -5.28 17.03 -50.36
C VAL A 303 -4.49 17.77 -51.42
N GLU A 304 -5.03 18.91 -51.85
CA GLU A 304 -4.30 19.94 -52.58
C GLU A 304 -3.58 20.86 -51.57
N ALA A 305 -2.29 21.08 -51.79
CA ALA A 305 -1.39 21.70 -50.83
C ALA A 305 -1.72 23.19 -50.55
N ALA A 306 -1.92 23.53 -49.27
CA ALA A 306 -1.86 24.91 -48.79
C ALA A 306 -0.70 25.05 -47.78
N THR A 307 0.10 26.10 -47.97
CA THR A 307 1.37 26.43 -47.33
C THR A 307 1.23 26.86 -45.86
N VAL A 308 2.08 26.37 -44.97
CA VAL A 308 2.16 26.78 -43.55
C VAL A 308 3.51 27.42 -43.26
N ASP A 309 3.47 28.66 -42.77
CA ASP A 309 4.60 29.48 -42.30
C ASP A 309 5.20 28.91 -41.00
N ASN A 310 6.52 28.80 -40.94
CA ASN A 310 7.29 28.32 -39.79
C ASN A 310 7.93 29.50 -39.05
N THR A 311 7.57 29.73 -37.79
CA THR A 311 8.41 30.47 -36.83
C THR A 311 8.34 29.78 -35.46
N PRO A 312 9.46 29.33 -34.87
CA PRO A 312 9.47 28.62 -33.59
C PRO A 312 9.74 29.56 -32.40
N PRO A 313 9.09 29.36 -31.24
CA PRO A 313 9.61 29.84 -29.96
C PRO A 313 10.33 28.73 -29.17
N ALA A 314 11.20 29.22 -28.30
CA ALA A 314 12.30 28.51 -27.66
C ALA A 314 11.92 27.70 -26.41
N THR A 315 12.86 26.81 -26.07
CA THR A 315 13.12 26.09 -24.81
C THR A 315 12.61 26.69 -23.51
N SER A 316 12.10 25.81 -22.64
CA SER A 316 12.04 26.01 -21.18
C SER A 316 12.26 24.67 -20.48
N THR A 317 13.34 24.59 -19.70
CA THR A 317 13.62 23.62 -18.63
C THR A 317 12.87 24.00 -17.36
N SER A 318 12.30 23.03 -16.62
CA SER A 318 12.44 22.81 -15.15
C SER A 318 11.21 22.13 -14.51
N ASP A 319 11.50 21.11 -13.71
CA ASP A 319 10.78 20.56 -12.53
C ASP A 319 9.33 20.07 -12.64
N GLY A 320 9.18 18.74 -12.70
CA GLY A 320 7.98 18.02 -12.29
C GLY A 320 8.06 17.56 -10.82
N PRO A 321 6.93 17.16 -10.20
CA PRO A 321 6.82 16.86 -8.78
C PRO A 321 7.71 15.67 -8.38
N ALA A 322 8.14 15.65 -7.11
CA ALA A 322 9.02 14.62 -6.57
C ALA A 322 8.39 13.21 -6.68
N LYS A 323 8.82 12.44 -7.69
CA LYS A 323 8.46 11.03 -7.88
C LYS A 323 9.06 10.17 -6.76
N SER A 324 8.32 9.16 -6.29
CA SER A 324 8.84 8.20 -5.30
C SER A 324 10.08 7.47 -5.85
N GLU A 325 10.99 7.07 -4.97
CA GLU A 325 12.22 6.36 -5.38
C GLU A 325 11.90 5.04 -6.10
N GLN A 326 10.78 4.37 -5.78
CA GLN A 326 10.30 3.21 -6.51
C GLN A 326 9.86 3.56 -7.95
N ASP A 327 9.17 4.68 -8.15
CA ASP A 327 8.70 5.11 -9.47
C ASP A 327 9.84 5.57 -10.36
N ARG A 328 10.87 6.21 -9.79
CA ARG A 328 12.09 6.61 -10.54
C ARG A 328 12.84 5.39 -11.08
N ILE A 329 12.89 4.30 -10.31
CA ILE A 329 13.47 3.03 -10.75
C ILE A 329 12.60 2.43 -11.86
N ALA A 330 11.27 2.41 -11.70
CA ALA A 330 10.36 1.91 -12.73
C ALA A 330 10.49 2.69 -14.06
N ASP A 331 10.60 4.02 -14.02
CA ASP A 331 10.77 4.91 -15.19
C ASP A 331 12.13 4.70 -15.89
N SER A 332 13.19 4.49 -15.11
CA SER A 332 14.51 4.14 -15.64
C SER A 332 14.54 2.74 -16.27
N LEU A 333 13.67 1.84 -15.82
CA LEU A 333 13.51 0.50 -16.39
C LEU A 333 12.60 0.53 -17.64
N ALA A 334 11.62 1.43 -17.69
CA ALA A 334 10.71 1.62 -18.83
C ALA A 334 11.39 2.24 -20.06
N SER A 335 12.37 3.10 -19.86
CA SER A 335 13.15 3.72 -20.94
C SER A 335 14.35 2.89 -21.42
N GLY A 336 14.67 1.76 -20.76
CA GLY A 336 15.80 0.90 -21.07
C GLY A 336 15.49 -0.25 -22.04
N SER A 337 16.52 -0.79 -22.71
CA SER A 337 16.38 -2.02 -23.51
C SER A 337 16.19 -3.25 -22.61
N THR A 338 15.45 -4.26 -23.08
CA THR A 338 15.17 -5.51 -22.34
C THR A 338 16.42 -6.20 -21.78
N ILE A 339 17.54 -6.11 -22.51
CA ILE A 339 18.85 -6.63 -22.10
C ILE A 339 19.44 -5.85 -20.91
N LEU A 340 19.30 -4.52 -20.91
CA LEU A 340 19.75 -3.66 -19.82
C LEU A 340 18.94 -3.94 -18.54
N THR A 341 17.64 -4.15 -18.68
CA THR A 341 16.74 -4.54 -17.59
C THR A 341 17.19 -5.87 -16.98
N ILE A 342 17.39 -6.92 -17.80
CA ILE A 342 17.88 -8.23 -17.34
C ILE A 342 19.22 -8.11 -16.59
N LEU A 343 20.16 -7.32 -17.13
CA LEU A 343 21.48 -7.13 -16.51
C LEU A 343 21.38 -6.38 -15.17
N THR A 344 20.49 -5.40 -15.08
CA THR A 344 20.22 -4.65 -13.84
C THR A 344 19.57 -5.54 -12.78
N PHE A 345 18.59 -6.36 -13.15
CA PHE A 345 17.98 -7.36 -12.25
C PHE A 345 18.97 -8.42 -11.76
N PHE A 346 19.87 -8.87 -12.63
CA PHE A 346 20.97 -9.74 -12.23
C PHE A 346 21.90 -9.05 -11.22
N GLY A 347 22.22 -7.77 -11.45
CA GLY A 347 23.00 -6.94 -10.53
C GLY A 347 22.33 -6.77 -9.16
N PHE A 348 21.02 -6.49 -9.14
CA PHE A 348 20.25 -6.45 -7.89
C PHE A 348 20.23 -7.80 -7.19
N GLY A 349 20.08 -8.91 -7.92
CA GLY A 349 20.19 -10.27 -7.38
C GLY A 349 21.54 -10.53 -6.71
N LEU A 350 22.64 -10.08 -7.31
CA LEU A 350 23.98 -10.18 -6.74
C LEU A 350 24.12 -9.34 -5.46
N LEU A 351 23.56 -8.13 -5.45
CA LEU A 351 23.58 -7.24 -4.28
C LEU A 351 22.74 -7.81 -3.13
N LEU A 352 21.60 -8.41 -3.47
CA LEU A 352 20.70 -9.08 -2.52
C LEU A 352 21.29 -10.37 -1.93
N ALA A 353 22.24 -11.02 -2.59
CA ALA A 353 22.94 -12.17 -2.02
C ALA A 353 23.72 -11.81 -0.74
N PHE A 354 24.05 -10.52 -0.54
CA PHE A 354 24.70 -10.03 0.67
C PHE A 354 23.72 -9.67 1.80
N THR A 355 22.42 -9.92 1.61
CA THR A 355 21.40 -9.64 2.62
C THR A 355 21.39 -10.67 3.76
N PRO A 356 20.91 -10.27 4.96
CA PRO A 356 20.81 -11.15 6.11
C PRO A 356 19.95 -12.40 5.91
N CYS A 357 19.05 -12.43 4.93
CA CYS A 357 18.16 -13.58 4.73
C CYS A 357 18.79 -14.71 3.93
N VAL A 358 19.82 -14.43 3.10
CA VAL A 358 20.47 -15.43 2.23
C VAL A 358 21.71 -16.03 2.92
N PHE A 359 22.39 -15.25 3.76
CA PHE A 359 23.56 -15.70 4.51
C PHE A 359 23.33 -16.95 5.39
N PRO A 360 22.19 -17.10 6.11
CA PRO A 360 21.88 -18.29 6.92
C PRO A 360 21.79 -19.60 6.13
N MET A 361 21.60 -19.53 4.81
CA MET A 361 21.57 -20.71 3.94
C MET A 361 22.94 -21.27 3.60
N ILE A 362 24.00 -20.46 3.66
CA ILE A 362 25.38 -20.92 3.40
C ILE A 362 25.79 -22.00 4.42
N PRO A 363 25.57 -21.84 5.74
CA PRO A 363 25.80 -22.90 6.72
C PRO A 363 24.97 -24.16 6.49
N ILE A 364 23.71 -24.03 6.03
CA ILE A 364 22.83 -25.18 5.77
C ILE A 364 23.42 -26.01 4.63
N LEU A 365 23.72 -25.39 3.48
CA LEU A 365 24.35 -26.05 2.34
C LEU A 365 25.72 -26.62 2.71
N SER A 366 26.53 -25.87 3.46
CA SER A 366 27.83 -26.35 3.93
C SER A 366 27.67 -27.56 4.85
N SER A 367 26.71 -27.59 5.77
CA SER A 367 26.48 -28.74 6.65
C SER A 367 25.97 -29.98 5.91
N ILE A 368 25.14 -29.81 4.89
CA ILE A 368 24.62 -30.89 4.04
C ILE A 368 25.72 -31.45 3.13
N ILE A 369 26.55 -30.57 2.55
CA ILE A 369 27.62 -30.95 1.62
C ILE A 369 28.82 -31.52 2.38
N VAL A 370 29.23 -30.93 3.50
CA VAL A 370 30.40 -31.37 4.29
C VAL A 370 30.07 -32.60 5.16
N GLY A 371 28.81 -32.82 5.52
CA GLY A 371 28.38 -33.99 6.31
C GLY A 371 28.40 -35.34 5.57
N GLN A 372 28.74 -35.37 4.28
CA GLN A 372 28.61 -36.56 3.42
C GLN A 372 29.84 -37.49 3.31
N GLY A 373 30.94 -37.24 4.04
CA GLY A 373 32.09 -38.18 4.09
C GLY A 373 32.87 -38.33 2.77
N ASP A 374 33.97 -39.10 2.81
CA ASP A 374 35.22 -39.00 2.01
C ASP A 374 35.17 -39.08 0.45
N GLU A 375 34.00 -38.99 -0.20
CA GLU A 375 33.87 -38.93 -1.68
C GLU A 375 33.22 -37.63 -2.19
N LEU A 376 33.53 -36.50 -1.55
CA LEU A 376 33.11 -35.18 -2.02
C LEU A 376 33.94 -34.74 -3.24
N THR A 377 33.47 -35.11 -4.43
CA THR A 377 33.97 -34.49 -5.67
C THR A 377 33.39 -33.08 -5.82
N THR A 378 34.22 -32.09 -6.16
CA THR A 378 33.81 -30.70 -6.45
C THR A 378 32.68 -30.63 -7.48
N ARG A 379 32.65 -31.58 -8.43
CA ARG A 379 31.59 -31.72 -9.44
C ARG A 379 30.22 -32.01 -8.82
N ARG A 380 30.16 -32.82 -7.76
CA ARG A 380 28.89 -33.15 -7.09
C ARG A 380 28.36 -31.98 -6.28
N ALA A 381 29.24 -31.25 -5.58
CA ALA A 381 28.86 -30.01 -4.86
C ALA A 381 28.34 -28.93 -5.82
N PHE A 382 28.94 -28.80 -7.01
CA PHE A 382 28.45 -27.91 -8.07
C PHE A 382 27.06 -28.31 -8.58
N ILE A 383 26.86 -29.59 -8.93
CA ILE A 383 25.56 -30.07 -9.44
C ILE A 383 24.45 -29.87 -8.41
N MET A 384 24.71 -30.13 -7.13
CA MET A 384 23.73 -29.94 -6.06
C MET A 384 23.39 -28.46 -5.89
N SER A 385 24.39 -27.58 -5.91
CA SER A 385 24.17 -26.13 -5.83
C SER A 385 23.44 -25.59 -7.06
N LEU A 386 23.73 -26.14 -8.26
CA LEU A 386 23.06 -25.77 -9.50
C LEU A 386 21.57 -26.17 -9.49
N VAL A 387 21.27 -27.38 -9.03
CA VAL A 387 19.89 -27.88 -8.91
C VAL A 387 19.11 -27.08 -7.87
N TYR A 388 19.76 -26.71 -6.76
CA TYR A 388 19.18 -25.81 -5.76
C TYR A 388 18.80 -24.46 -6.37
N VAL A 389 19.73 -23.80 -7.08
CA VAL A 389 19.51 -22.50 -7.71
C VAL A 389 18.46 -22.58 -8.82
N LEU A 390 18.45 -23.63 -9.64
CA LEU A 390 17.44 -23.82 -10.68
C LEU A 390 16.03 -24.01 -10.10
N ALA A 391 15.88 -24.78 -9.01
CA ALA A 391 14.58 -24.94 -8.37
C ALA A 391 14.06 -23.61 -7.79
N MET A 392 14.93 -22.85 -7.14
CA MET A 392 14.66 -21.47 -6.70
C MET A 392 14.23 -20.57 -7.87
N ALA A 393 15.02 -20.56 -8.95
CA ALA A 393 14.79 -19.71 -10.11
C ALA A 393 13.46 -20.03 -10.79
N LEU A 394 13.14 -21.31 -10.99
CA LEU A 394 11.85 -21.73 -11.54
C LEU A 394 10.68 -21.26 -10.67
N THR A 395 10.82 -21.31 -9.35
CA THR A 395 9.77 -20.87 -8.43
C THR A 395 9.52 -19.37 -8.55
N TYR A 396 10.58 -18.55 -8.58
CA TYR A 396 10.44 -17.12 -8.77
C TYR A 396 10.01 -16.73 -10.18
N THR A 397 10.42 -17.46 -11.22
CA THR A 397 9.90 -17.27 -12.57
C THR A 397 8.39 -17.50 -12.62
N VAL A 398 7.90 -18.58 -12.01
CA VAL A 398 6.45 -18.84 -11.93
C VAL A 398 5.75 -17.72 -11.17
N ALA A 399 6.30 -17.28 -10.04
CA ALA A 399 5.75 -16.14 -9.30
C ALA A 399 5.74 -14.85 -10.13
N GLY A 400 6.76 -14.59 -10.95
CA GLY A 400 6.85 -13.42 -11.83
C GLY A 400 5.90 -13.46 -13.02
N VAL A 401 5.71 -14.63 -13.62
CA VAL A 401 4.71 -14.84 -14.69
C VAL A 401 3.31 -14.66 -14.12
N ILE A 402 3.02 -15.28 -12.98
CA ILE A 402 1.76 -15.06 -12.25
C ILE A 402 1.60 -13.57 -11.98
N ALA A 403 2.62 -12.89 -11.48
CA ALA A 403 2.49 -11.49 -11.14
C ALA A 403 2.30 -10.55 -12.34
N GLY A 404 2.91 -10.85 -13.49
CA GLY A 404 2.62 -10.13 -14.73
C GLY A 404 1.21 -10.38 -15.27
N LEU A 405 0.59 -11.52 -14.93
CA LEU A 405 -0.80 -11.83 -15.29
C LEU A 405 -1.82 -11.22 -14.32
N PHE A 406 -1.49 -11.07 -13.04
CA PHE A 406 -2.42 -10.63 -11.99
C PHE A 406 -2.44 -9.11 -11.74
N GLY A 407 -1.50 -8.33 -12.29
CA GLY A 407 -1.55 -6.86 -12.29
C GLY A 407 -1.52 -6.18 -10.91
N GLU A 408 -1.96 -4.92 -10.85
CA GLU A 408 -1.87 -4.00 -9.70
C GLU A 408 -2.46 -4.54 -8.38
N ASN A 409 -3.33 -5.55 -8.45
CA ASN A 409 -3.99 -6.18 -7.30
C ASN A 409 -3.05 -6.98 -6.38
N LEU A 410 -1.85 -7.36 -6.85
CA LEU A 410 -0.92 -8.11 -6.00
C LEU A 410 -0.33 -7.29 -4.85
N GLN A 411 -0.21 -5.97 -5.02
CA GLN A 411 0.33 -5.11 -3.99
C GLN A 411 -0.62 -5.01 -2.79
N ALA A 412 -1.93 -4.97 -3.03
CA ALA A 412 -2.95 -4.99 -1.98
C ALA A 412 -2.95 -6.31 -1.19
N ALA A 413 -2.72 -7.45 -1.85
CA ALA A 413 -2.63 -8.75 -1.19
C ALA A 413 -1.43 -8.84 -0.23
N PHE A 414 -0.24 -8.35 -0.63
CA PHE A 414 0.96 -8.38 0.21
C PHE A 414 0.92 -7.42 1.41
N GLN A 415 0.04 -6.42 1.40
CA GLN A 415 -0.14 -5.49 2.51
C GLN A 415 -1.15 -6.00 3.56
N ASN A 416 -1.81 -7.14 3.33
CA ASN A 416 -2.78 -7.64 4.28
C ASN A 416 -2.13 -7.92 5.66
N PRO A 417 -2.68 -7.36 6.75
CA PRO A 417 -2.13 -7.50 8.10
C PRO A 417 -1.93 -8.96 8.53
N TRP A 418 -2.79 -9.88 8.08
CA TRP A 418 -2.70 -11.29 8.43
C TRP A 418 -1.48 -11.99 7.80
N ILE A 419 -1.16 -11.62 6.55
CA ILE A 419 -0.02 -12.17 5.81
C ILE A 419 1.29 -11.66 6.40
N LEU A 420 1.38 -10.35 6.67
CA LEU A 420 2.54 -9.75 7.35
C LEU A 420 2.76 -10.35 8.75
N GLY A 421 1.69 -10.54 9.51
CA GLY A 421 1.75 -11.19 10.84
C GLY A 421 2.26 -12.62 10.77
N THR A 422 1.80 -13.41 9.81
CA THR A 422 2.25 -14.80 9.61
C THR A 422 3.73 -14.86 9.25
N PHE A 423 4.20 -14.00 8.34
CA PHE A 423 5.62 -13.97 7.97
C PHE A 423 6.52 -13.48 9.11
N SER A 424 6.09 -12.44 9.85
CA SER A 424 6.80 -11.96 11.04
C SER A 424 6.95 -13.08 12.09
N ALA A 425 5.89 -13.86 12.35
CA ALA A 425 5.95 -15.02 13.24
C ALA A 425 6.95 -16.09 12.77
N VAL A 426 7.03 -16.37 11.45
CA VAL A 426 8.01 -17.29 10.89
C VAL A 426 9.45 -16.80 11.11
N PHE A 427 9.73 -15.50 10.93
CA PHE A 427 11.05 -14.93 11.20
C PHE A 427 11.45 -15.03 12.66
N VAL A 428 10.53 -14.73 13.58
CA VAL A 428 10.74 -14.88 15.02
C VAL A 428 11.06 -16.34 15.38
N ALA A 429 10.30 -17.29 14.83
CA ALA A 429 10.55 -18.72 15.02
C ALA A 429 11.94 -19.16 14.48
N LEU A 430 12.33 -18.67 13.30
CA LEU A 430 13.64 -18.96 12.70
C LEU A 430 14.79 -18.37 13.52
N ALA A 431 14.61 -17.16 14.06
CA ALA A 431 15.60 -16.52 14.91
C ALA A 431 15.81 -17.28 16.23
N PHE A 432 14.73 -17.72 16.88
CA PHE A 432 14.82 -18.55 18.09
C PHE A 432 15.52 -19.91 17.84
N SER A 433 15.37 -20.48 16.64
CA SER A 433 16.13 -21.66 16.22
C SER A 433 17.63 -21.38 16.10
N MET A 434 18.02 -20.21 15.58
CA MET A 434 19.43 -19.80 15.48
C MET A 434 20.09 -19.51 16.84
N PHE A 435 19.33 -19.03 17.83
CA PHE A 435 19.80 -18.89 19.22
C PHE A 435 19.94 -20.23 19.95
N GLY A 436 19.44 -21.33 19.36
CA GLY A 436 19.49 -22.65 19.98
C GLY A 436 18.53 -22.84 21.14
N PHE A 437 17.58 -21.90 21.35
CA PHE A 437 16.52 -22.02 22.36
C PHE A 437 15.54 -23.14 22.01
N PHE A 438 15.30 -23.32 20.70
CA PHE A 438 14.67 -24.49 20.12
C PHE A 438 15.63 -25.07 19.09
N GLU A 439 16.45 -26.05 19.46
CA GLU A 439 16.85 -27.01 18.43
C GLU A 439 15.53 -27.65 17.99
N LEU A 440 15.09 -27.46 16.74
CA LEU A 440 14.13 -28.37 16.11
C LEU A 440 14.81 -29.75 16.01
N GLN A 441 15.15 -30.36 17.15
CA GLN A 441 15.26 -31.79 17.29
C GLN A 441 13.85 -32.28 17.06
N MET A 442 13.56 -32.54 15.78
CA MET A 442 12.40 -33.28 15.36
C MET A 442 12.19 -34.41 16.37
N PRO A 443 11.03 -34.49 17.03
CA PRO A 443 10.81 -35.44 18.10
C PRO A 443 11.30 -36.82 17.67
N SER A 444 11.97 -37.57 18.55
CA SER A 444 12.69 -38.80 18.21
C SER A 444 11.83 -39.83 17.43
N PHE A 445 10.52 -39.78 17.55
CA PHE A 445 9.55 -40.54 16.76
C PHE A 445 9.40 -40.07 15.29
N LEU A 446 9.40 -38.77 15.02
CA LEU A 446 9.48 -38.21 13.66
C LEU A 446 10.89 -38.38 13.11
N GLN A 447 11.92 -38.16 13.92
CA GLN A 447 13.31 -38.30 13.53
C GLN A 447 13.63 -39.74 13.14
N SER A 448 13.13 -40.76 13.86
CA SER A 448 13.32 -42.18 13.51
C SER A 448 12.50 -42.64 12.29
N ARG A 449 11.33 -42.05 12.06
CA ARG A 449 10.51 -42.28 10.84
C ARG A 449 11.12 -41.61 9.61
N LEU A 450 11.52 -40.34 9.74
CA LEU A 450 12.23 -39.60 8.71
C LEU A 450 13.61 -40.19 8.47
N THR A 451 14.38 -40.63 9.47
CA THR A 451 15.67 -41.30 9.23
C THR A 451 15.48 -42.69 8.64
N LYS A 452 14.38 -43.43 8.86
CA LYS A 452 14.07 -44.65 8.09
C LYS A 452 13.74 -44.35 6.62
N VAL A 453 12.98 -43.29 6.36
CA VAL A 453 12.66 -42.82 4.99
C VAL A 453 13.89 -42.19 4.32
N SER A 454 14.72 -41.49 5.08
CA SER A 454 15.97 -40.82 4.67
C SER A 454 17.18 -41.75 4.66
N ASN A 455 17.13 -42.93 5.29
CA ASN A 455 18.10 -44.00 5.01
C ASN A 455 17.75 -44.74 3.72
N LYS A 456 16.45 -44.78 3.35
CA LYS A 456 16.03 -45.23 2.01
C LYS A 456 16.36 -44.18 0.94
N GLN A 457 16.18 -42.90 1.25
CA GLN A 457 16.62 -41.77 0.43
C GLN A 457 18.00 -41.30 0.89
N LYS A 458 19.08 -41.98 0.49
CA LYS A 458 20.47 -41.54 0.73
C LYS A 458 20.55 -40.00 0.71
N GLY A 459 20.81 -39.37 1.86
CA GLY A 459 20.93 -37.92 1.97
C GLY A 459 21.85 -37.42 0.86
N GLY A 460 21.41 -36.40 0.11
CA GLY A 460 22.10 -35.89 -1.08
C GLY A 460 21.60 -36.41 -2.44
N THR A 461 20.31 -36.75 -2.55
CA THR A 461 19.63 -36.88 -3.86
C THR A 461 19.25 -35.51 -4.40
N LEU A 462 19.37 -35.31 -5.73
CA LEU A 462 18.97 -34.08 -6.41
C LEU A 462 17.54 -33.66 -6.06
N THR A 463 16.65 -34.64 -5.85
CA THR A 463 15.23 -34.41 -5.51
C THR A 463 15.06 -33.72 -4.16
N GLY A 464 15.82 -34.11 -3.12
CA GLY A 464 15.75 -33.47 -1.81
C GLY A 464 16.24 -32.01 -1.83
N VAL A 465 17.27 -31.74 -2.64
CA VAL A 465 17.80 -30.39 -2.82
C VAL A 465 16.84 -29.50 -3.60
N ALA A 466 16.16 -30.03 -4.62
CA ALA A 466 15.15 -29.30 -5.37
C ALA A 466 13.95 -28.89 -4.49
N VAL A 467 13.45 -29.80 -3.65
CA VAL A 467 12.34 -29.51 -2.71
C VAL A 467 12.76 -28.45 -1.68
N MET A 468 13.97 -28.55 -1.13
CA MET A 468 14.49 -27.53 -0.22
C MET A 468 14.69 -26.17 -0.92
N GLY A 469 15.06 -26.16 -2.21
CA GLY A 469 15.10 -24.96 -3.04
C GLY A 469 13.74 -24.29 -3.16
N PHE A 470 12.70 -25.05 -3.50
CA PHE A 470 11.32 -24.55 -3.58
C PHE A 470 10.83 -23.95 -2.25
N LEU A 471 11.00 -24.69 -1.14
CA LEU A 471 10.60 -24.20 0.19
C LEU A 471 11.36 -22.93 0.58
N SER A 472 12.64 -22.86 0.25
CA SER A 472 13.46 -21.68 0.52
C SER A 472 12.98 -20.46 -0.28
N ALA A 473 12.47 -20.63 -1.51
CA ALA A 473 11.92 -19.53 -2.31
C ALA A 473 10.69 -18.90 -1.64
N LEU A 474 9.79 -19.70 -1.04
CA LEU A 474 8.64 -19.17 -0.29
C LEU A 474 9.07 -18.39 0.96
N ILE A 475 10.10 -18.87 1.67
CA ILE A 475 10.59 -18.26 2.91
C ILE A 475 11.37 -16.97 2.62
N VAL A 476 12.09 -16.90 1.51
CA VAL A 476 12.91 -15.73 1.13
C VAL A 476 12.05 -14.61 0.55
N GLY A 477 10.85 -14.91 0.02
CA GLY A 477 9.90 -13.95 -0.55
C GLY A 477 9.74 -12.63 0.24
N PRO A 478 9.46 -12.66 1.55
CA PRO A 478 9.32 -11.44 2.37
C PRO A 478 10.58 -10.58 2.42
N CYS A 479 11.77 -11.17 2.36
CA CYS A 479 13.03 -10.43 2.37
C CYS A 479 13.35 -9.77 1.03
N VAL A 480 12.72 -10.21 -0.06
CA VAL A 480 12.89 -9.63 -1.41
C VAL A 480 11.73 -8.73 -1.78
N ALA A 481 10.80 -8.47 -0.85
CA ALA A 481 9.56 -7.75 -1.12
C ALA A 481 9.78 -6.35 -1.72
N ALA A 482 10.79 -5.60 -1.27
CA ALA A 482 11.06 -4.26 -1.79
C ALA A 482 11.57 -4.24 -3.25
N PRO A 483 12.62 -5.01 -3.62
CA PRO A 483 13.01 -5.17 -5.02
C PRO A 483 11.91 -5.79 -5.89
N LEU A 484 11.15 -6.75 -5.35
CA LEU A 484 10.03 -7.36 -6.05
C LEU A 484 8.94 -6.32 -6.32
N ALA A 485 8.56 -5.48 -5.35
CA ALA A 485 7.52 -4.47 -5.54
C ALA A 485 7.85 -3.51 -6.70
N GLY A 486 9.08 -2.98 -6.78
CA GLY A 486 9.49 -2.15 -7.92
C GLY A 486 9.45 -2.90 -9.25
N ALA A 487 9.83 -4.18 -9.26
CA ALA A 487 9.70 -5.04 -10.42
C ALA A 487 8.23 -5.28 -10.82
N LEU A 488 7.37 -5.53 -9.85
CA LEU A 488 5.95 -5.81 -10.02
C LEU A 488 5.20 -4.60 -10.54
N ILE A 489 5.52 -3.40 -10.06
CA ILE A 489 4.95 -2.14 -10.57
C ILE A 489 5.32 -1.98 -12.06
N TYR A 490 6.60 -2.18 -12.40
CA TYR A 490 7.06 -2.10 -13.78
C TYR A 490 6.44 -3.17 -14.70
N ILE A 491 6.35 -4.42 -14.24
CA ILE A 491 5.73 -5.52 -14.98
C ILE A 491 4.21 -5.29 -15.09
N GLY A 492 3.57 -4.76 -14.06
CA GLY A 492 2.14 -4.43 -14.04
C GLY A 492 1.78 -3.34 -15.04
N GLN A 493 2.62 -2.31 -15.17
CA GLN A 493 2.44 -1.25 -16.18
C GLN A 493 2.68 -1.75 -17.62
N THR A 494 3.60 -2.71 -17.81
CA THR A 494 3.95 -3.23 -19.15
C THR A 494 3.09 -4.41 -19.61
N GLY A 495 2.45 -5.13 -18.68
CA GLY A 495 1.58 -6.28 -18.97
C GLY A 495 2.31 -7.49 -19.58
N ASP A 496 3.64 -7.49 -19.67
CA ASP A 496 4.42 -8.55 -20.32
C ASP A 496 4.85 -9.62 -19.29
N ALA A 497 4.08 -10.70 -19.24
CA ALA A 497 4.35 -11.85 -18.38
C ALA A 497 5.69 -12.55 -18.68
N VAL A 498 6.16 -12.51 -19.94
CA VAL A 498 7.44 -13.13 -20.35
C VAL A 498 8.59 -12.30 -19.83
N LEU A 499 8.49 -10.97 -19.94
CA LEU A 499 9.47 -10.04 -19.37
C LEU A 499 9.59 -10.22 -17.85
N GLY A 500 8.46 -10.31 -17.14
CA GLY A 500 8.44 -10.55 -15.69
C GLY A 500 9.08 -11.89 -15.29
N GLY A 501 8.78 -12.96 -16.04
CA GLY A 501 9.40 -14.26 -15.85
C GLY A 501 10.92 -14.24 -16.06
N MET A 502 11.39 -13.59 -17.14
CA MET A 502 12.83 -13.46 -17.43
C MET A 502 13.56 -12.59 -16.41
N ALA A 503 12.96 -11.49 -15.95
CA ALA A 503 13.54 -10.60 -14.95
C ALA A 503 13.73 -11.32 -13.60
N LEU A 504 12.71 -12.03 -13.11
CA LEU A 504 12.82 -12.77 -11.84
C LEU A 504 13.74 -14.00 -11.96
N PHE A 505 13.80 -14.63 -13.14
CA PHE A 505 14.79 -15.67 -13.41
C PHE A 505 16.22 -15.13 -13.29
N ALA A 506 16.49 -13.98 -13.93
CA ALA A 506 17.80 -13.33 -13.89
C ALA A 506 18.19 -12.88 -12.48
N LEU A 507 17.24 -12.33 -11.72
CA LEU A 507 17.45 -11.98 -10.32
C LEU A 507 17.81 -13.20 -9.46
N SER A 508 17.09 -14.32 -9.61
CA SER A 508 17.38 -15.55 -8.89
C SER A 508 18.73 -16.15 -9.27
N MET A 509 19.12 -16.08 -10.55
CA MET A 509 20.44 -16.50 -11.01
C MET A 509 21.56 -15.62 -10.44
N GLY A 510 21.32 -14.30 -10.33
CA GLY A 510 22.24 -13.34 -9.70
C GLY A 510 22.49 -13.66 -8.23
N MET A 511 21.44 -13.97 -7.48
CA MET A 511 21.55 -14.37 -6.07
C MET A 511 22.21 -15.75 -5.90
N GLY A 512 21.97 -16.67 -6.85
CA GLY A 512 22.57 -18.00 -6.85
C GLY A 512 24.05 -18.04 -7.24
N ALA A 513 24.56 -17.03 -7.95
CA ALA A 513 25.94 -17.00 -8.42
C ALA A 513 26.98 -17.01 -7.26
N PRO A 514 26.84 -16.20 -6.19
CA PRO A 514 27.69 -16.31 -5.00
C PRO A 514 27.60 -17.68 -4.32
N LEU A 515 26.40 -18.27 -4.24
CA LEU A 515 26.21 -19.60 -3.66
C LEU A 515 26.90 -20.71 -4.47
N LEU A 516 26.88 -20.61 -5.81
CA LEU A 516 27.59 -21.51 -6.71
C LEU A 516 29.12 -21.36 -6.56
N ALA A 517 29.61 -20.12 -6.46
CA ALA A 517 31.02 -19.84 -6.24
C ALA A 517 31.52 -20.35 -4.87
N ILE A 518 30.72 -20.21 -3.82
CA ILE A 518 31.05 -20.73 -2.48
C ILE A 518 30.92 -22.25 -2.47
N GLY A 519 29.86 -22.83 -3.04
CA GLY A 519 29.63 -24.28 -3.10
C GLY A 519 30.73 -25.04 -3.86
N THR A 520 31.29 -24.43 -4.91
CA THR A 520 32.44 -24.99 -5.66
C THR A 520 33.76 -24.88 -4.90
N SER A 521 33.92 -23.86 -4.05
CA SER A 521 35.13 -23.62 -3.24
C SER A 521 35.04 -24.16 -1.81
N ALA A 522 33.86 -24.62 -1.38
CA ALA A 522 33.55 -25.05 -0.02
C ALA A 522 34.41 -26.22 0.48
N GLY A 523 34.97 -27.03 -0.42
CA GLY A 523 35.88 -28.13 -0.05
C GLY A 523 37.31 -27.69 0.30
N LYS A 524 37.73 -26.48 -0.07
CA LYS A 524 39.14 -26.03 0.07
C LYS A 524 39.30 -24.74 0.89
N LEU A 525 38.28 -23.87 0.93
CA LEU A 525 38.36 -22.54 1.55
C LEU A 525 37.63 -22.40 2.90
N LEU A 526 36.64 -23.25 3.18
CA LEU A 526 35.79 -23.09 4.36
C LEU A 526 36.39 -23.81 5.57
N PRO A 527 36.68 -23.11 6.68
CA PRO A 527 37.15 -23.74 7.91
C PRO A 527 36.05 -24.66 8.47
N LYS A 528 36.45 -25.75 9.12
CA LYS A 528 35.50 -26.66 9.79
C LYS A 528 34.56 -25.87 10.71
N ALA A 529 33.27 -26.21 10.68
CA ALA A 529 32.28 -25.62 11.57
C ALA A 529 32.74 -25.77 13.03
N GLY A 530 33.02 -24.64 13.69
CA GLY A 530 33.51 -24.57 15.07
C GLY A 530 32.89 -23.39 15.81
N GLY A 531 33.48 -22.96 16.94
CA GLY A 531 32.93 -21.90 17.78
C GLY A 531 32.66 -20.55 17.08
N TRP A 532 33.36 -20.27 15.96
CA TRP A 532 33.08 -19.09 15.12
C TRP A 532 31.68 -19.11 14.50
N MET A 533 31.13 -20.30 14.18
CA MET A 533 29.79 -20.45 13.63
C MET A 533 28.70 -20.02 14.62
N ASN A 534 28.90 -20.28 15.91
CA ASN A 534 27.94 -19.89 16.95
C ASN A 534 27.86 -18.37 17.10
N VAL A 535 29.01 -17.67 16.98
CA VAL A 535 29.05 -16.21 16.99
C VAL A 535 28.27 -15.65 15.79
N ILE A 536 28.47 -16.22 14.60
CA ILE A 536 27.74 -15.80 13.39
C ILE A 536 26.24 -16.04 13.51
N LYS A 537 25.82 -17.22 13.98
CA LYS A 537 24.41 -17.55 14.19
C LYS A 537 23.73 -16.56 15.14
N ALA A 538 24.40 -16.19 16.23
CA ALA A 538 23.88 -15.21 17.17
C ALA A 538 23.70 -13.82 16.51
N VAL A 539 24.68 -13.36 15.74
CA VAL A 539 24.61 -12.06 15.05
C VAL A 539 23.47 -12.02 14.03
N PHE A 540 23.38 -13.04 13.18
CA PHE A 540 22.31 -13.11 12.17
C PHE A 540 20.93 -13.34 12.82
N GLY A 541 20.85 -14.05 13.94
CA GLY A 541 19.60 -14.20 14.71
C GLY A 541 19.08 -12.86 15.21
N VAL A 542 19.94 -12.00 15.75
CA VAL A 542 19.57 -10.64 16.19
C VAL A 542 19.14 -9.79 15.00
N MET A 543 19.86 -9.87 13.88
CA MET A 543 19.53 -9.13 12.66
C MET A 543 18.17 -9.58 12.07
N LEU A 544 17.86 -10.88 12.11
CA LEU A 544 16.55 -11.39 11.68
C LEU A 544 15.41 -10.93 12.59
N LEU A 545 15.62 -10.89 13.91
CA LEU A 545 14.63 -10.31 14.82
C LEU A 545 14.42 -8.81 14.56
N ALA A 546 15.48 -8.06 14.25
CA ALA A 546 15.36 -6.64 13.92
C ALA A 546 14.48 -6.43 12.67
N VAL A 547 14.67 -7.24 11.62
CA VAL A 547 13.81 -7.21 10.42
C VAL A 547 12.37 -7.62 10.75
N ALA A 548 12.17 -8.61 11.61
CA ALA A 548 10.83 -9.03 12.02
C ALA A 548 10.08 -7.92 12.77
N ILE A 549 10.76 -7.21 13.69
CA ILE A 549 10.20 -6.05 14.40
C ILE A 549 9.91 -4.91 13.42
N TRP A 550 10.84 -4.62 12.50
CA TRP A 550 10.65 -3.60 11.47
C TRP A 550 9.42 -3.86 10.59
N MET A 551 9.17 -5.13 10.24
CA MET A 551 7.98 -5.51 9.47
C MET A 551 6.70 -5.43 10.31
N LEU A 552 6.80 -5.70 11.61
CA LEU A 552 5.69 -5.64 12.56
C LEU A 552 5.34 -4.19 12.97
N GLU A 553 6.27 -3.25 12.83
CA GLU A 553 6.06 -1.82 13.09
C GLU A 553 5.01 -1.21 12.13
N ARG A 554 4.79 -1.81 10.95
CA ARG A 554 3.73 -1.38 10.02
C ARG A 554 2.31 -1.66 10.51
N ILE A 555 2.13 -2.56 11.49
CA ILE A 555 0.82 -3.01 11.97
C ILE A 555 0.60 -2.73 13.48
N ILE A 556 1.66 -2.40 14.22
CA ILE A 556 1.61 -2.22 15.68
C ILE A 556 1.78 -0.74 16.06
N PRO A 557 1.07 -0.24 17.11
CA PRO A 557 1.28 1.10 17.64
C PRO A 557 2.74 1.36 18.04
N VAL A 558 3.22 2.57 17.77
CA VAL A 558 4.65 2.95 17.90
C VAL A 558 5.23 2.69 19.29
N SER A 559 4.42 2.80 20.35
CA SER A 559 4.83 2.50 21.74
C SER A 559 5.29 1.05 21.94
N VAL A 560 4.57 0.08 21.34
CA VAL A 560 4.92 -1.34 21.43
C VAL A 560 6.12 -1.66 20.55
N ALA A 561 6.25 -1.01 19.38
CA ALA A 561 7.42 -1.14 18.53
C ALA A 561 8.70 -0.67 19.25
N MET A 562 8.67 0.47 19.94
CA MET A 562 9.80 0.94 20.76
C MET A 562 10.15 -0.03 21.90
N LEU A 563 9.16 -0.62 22.57
CA LEU A 563 9.42 -1.64 23.60
C LEU A 563 10.10 -2.88 23.02
N LEU A 564 9.68 -3.34 21.84
CA LEU A 564 10.29 -4.49 21.17
C LEU A 564 11.73 -4.20 20.73
N TRP A 565 12.00 -3.01 20.17
CA TRP A 565 13.36 -2.57 19.82
C TRP A 565 14.27 -2.46 21.06
N ALA A 566 13.76 -1.87 22.14
CA ALA A 566 14.49 -1.77 23.40
C ALA A 566 14.80 -3.16 23.99
N ALA A 567 13.80 -4.06 24.02
CA ALA A 567 13.98 -5.43 24.48
C ALA A 567 15.03 -6.16 23.64
N LEU A 568 14.98 -6.03 22.31
CA LEU A 568 15.95 -6.64 21.40
C LEU A 568 17.38 -6.16 21.67
N LEU A 569 17.59 -4.85 21.83
CA LEU A 569 18.92 -4.29 22.09
C LEU A 569 19.46 -4.68 23.46
N ILE A 570 18.62 -4.66 24.50
CA ILE A 570 19.03 -5.03 25.86
C ILE A 570 19.38 -6.52 25.92
N ILE A 571 18.51 -7.40 25.40
CA ILE A 571 18.76 -8.86 25.39
C ILE A 571 20.03 -9.18 24.60
N SER A 572 20.22 -8.54 23.45
CA SER A 572 21.43 -8.73 22.63
C SER A 572 22.71 -8.25 23.34
N ALA A 573 22.65 -7.10 24.02
CA ALA A 573 23.76 -6.57 24.80
C ALA A 573 24.15 -7.48 25.98
N VAL A 574 23.16 -8.02 26.68
CA VAL A 574 23.38 -9.00 27.77
C VAL A 574 24.02 -10.27 27.21
N TYR A 575 23.55 -10.78 26.08
CA TYR A 575 24.09 -11.99 25.45
C TYR A 575 25.54 -11.82 24.94
N MET A 576 25.97 -10.60 24.60
CA MET A 576 27.37 -10.29 24.28
C MET A 576 28.29 -10.19 25.52
N GLY A 577 27.75 -10.37 26.73
CA GLY A 577 28.52 -10.33 27.98
C GLY A 577 28.88 -8.92 28.44
N ALA A 578 28.04 -7.92 28.14
CA ALA A 578 28.24 -6.54 28.57
C ALA A 578 28.37 -6.38 30.10
N LEU A 579 27.75 -7.27 30.87
CA LEU A 579 27.74 -7.27 32.34
C LEU A 579 28.80 -8.20 32.97
N GLU A 580 29.53 -8.99 32.19
CA GLU A 580 30.54 -9.89 32.73
C GLU A 580 31.87 -9.17 33.00
N PRO A 581 32.56 -9.45 34.11
CA PRO A 581 33.88 -8.88 34.39
C PRO A 581 34.89 -9.28 33.31
N VAL A 582 35.79 -8.35 32.96
CA VAL A 582 36.78 -8.56 31.89
C VAL A 582 37.93 -9.41 32.44
N GLY A 583 37.93 -10.71 32.16
CA GLY A 583 39.11 -11.55 32.35
C GLY A 583 40.25 -11.20 31.37
N GLU A 584 41.48 -11.58 31.71
CA GLU A 584 42.66 -11.38 30.85
C GLU A 584 42.48 -12.14 29.51
N GLY A 585 42.09 -11.42 28.45
CA GLY A 585 41.81 -12.01 27.13
C GLY A 585 41.80 -10.99 25.98
N SER A 586 41.90 -11.51 24.76
CA SER A 586 42.21 -10.80 23.51
C SER A 586 41.41 -9.51 23.25
N GLY A 587 42.07 -8.51 22.64
CA GLY A 587 41.49 -7.19 22.35
C GLY A 587 40.19 -7.21 21.53
N TRP A 588 39.96 -8.26 20.73
CA TRP A 588 38.71 -8.45 19.97
C TRP A 588 37.48 -8.60 20.88
N ARG A 589 37.63 -9.27 22.03
CA ARG A 589 36.55 -9.46 22.99
C ARG A 589 36.20 -8.16 23.73
N LYS A 590 37.18 -7.28 23.92
CA LYS A 590 36.97 -5.95 24.51
C LYS A 590 36.18 -5.03 23.56
N LEU A 591 36.42 -5.10 22.25
CA LEU A 591 35.67 -4.33 21.25
C LEU A 591 34.20 -4.76 21.19
N TRP A 592 33.93 -6.07 21.15
CA TRP A 592 32.56 -6.60 21.18
C TRP A 592 31.80 -6.23 22.45
N LYS A 593 32.48 -6.21 23.60
CA LYS A 593 31.90 -5.69 24.85
C LYS A 593 31.55 -4.20 24.76
N GLY A 594 32.41 -3.38 24.15
CA GLY A 594 32.13 -1.95 23.94
C GLY A 594 30.87 -1.70 23.13
N VAL A 595 30.67 -2.44 22.02
CA VAL A 595 29.44 -2.39 21.21
C VAL A 595 28.22 -2.82 22.03
N GLY A 596 28.35 -3.88 22.83
CA GLY A 596 27.28 -4.34 23.73
C GLY A 596 26.87 -3.28 24.77
N VAL A 597 27.84 -2.57 25.38
CA VAL A 597 27.54 -1.51 26.36
C VAL A 597 26.85 -0.32 25.70
N ILE A 598 27.28 0.10 24.49
CA ILE A 598 26.61 1.16 23.72
C ILE A 598 25.17 0.76 23.40
N GLY A 599 24.94 -0.50 22.97
CA GLY A 599 23.60 -1.03 22.74
C GLY A 599 22.72 -1.05 23.99
N LEU A 600 23.29 -1.37 25.15
CA LEU A 600 22.58 -1.35 26.44
C LEU A 600 22.18 0.09 26.84
N ILE A 601 23.09 1.05 26.69
CA ILE A 601 22.82 2.46 26.93
C ILE A 601 21.72 2.95 26.00
N TYR A 602 21.80 2.65 24.69
CA TYR A 602 20.76 3.06 23.74
C TYR A 602 19.40 2.41 24.02
N GLY A 603 19.37 1.10 24.34
CA GLY A 603 18.14 0.39 24.69
C GLY A 603 17.48 0.93 25.98
N THR A 604 18.28 1.30 26.98
CA THR A 604 17.78 1.94 28.21
C THR A 604 17.28 3.37 27.98
N LEU A 605 17.93 4.12 27.08
CA LEU A 605 17.43 5.43 26.64
C LEU A 605 16.10 5.32 25.89
N MET A 606 15.90 4.28 25.06
CA MET A 606 14.60 4.01 24.45
C MET A 606 13.51 3.68 25.48
N LEU A 607 13.81 2.88 26.51
CA LEU A 607 12.86 2.64 27.61
C LEU A 607 12.50 3.93 28.36
N ALA A 608 13.48 4.82 28.58
CA ALA A 608 13.23 6.13 29.17
C ALA A 608 12.35 7.00 28.27
N GLY A 609 12.58 6.98 26.94
CA GLY A 609 11.76 7.67 25.95
C GLY A 609 10.29 7.24 25.96
N VAL A 610 10.05 5.93 26.00
CA VAL A 610 8.69 5.37 26.13
C VAL A 610 8.04 5.79 27.45
N ALA A 611 8.78 5.78 28.56
CA ALA A 611 8.27 6.22 29.86
C ALA A 611 7.90 7.72 29.88
N THR A 612 8.56 8.53 29.05
CA THR A 612 8.26 9.96 28.88
C THR A 612 7.21 10.26 27.79
N GLY A 613 6.62 9.23 27.16
CA GLY A 613 5.58 9.40 26.12
C GLY A 613 6.10 9.80 24.74
N GLY A 614 7.38 9.55 24.43
CA GLY A 614 7.92 9.80 23.09
C GLY A 614 7.26 8.91 22.03
N LYS A 615 6.85 9.51 20.91
CA LYS A 615 6.24 8.81 19.77
C LYS A 615 7.22 8.47 18.63
N ASP A 616 8.50 8.87 18.71
CA ASP A 616 9.48 8.67 17.63
C ASP A 616 10.58 7.64 17.96
N THR A 617 10.69 6.58 17.15
CA THR A 617 11.70 5.52 17.28
C THR A 617 13.13 6.01 17.04
N LEU A 618 13.31 7.06 16.24
CA LEU A 618 14.62 7.64 15.91
C LEU A 618 15.06 8.75 16.88
N GLN A 619 14.15 9.31 17.69
CA GLN A 619 14.44 10.37 18.67
C GLN A 619 13.82 10.07 20.04
N PRO A 620 14.30 9.04 20.76
CA PRO A 620 13.70 8.63 22.03
C PRO A 620 13.77 9.70 23.14
N LEU A 621 14.64 10.70 23.02
CA LEU A 621 14.87 11.73 24.05
C LEU A 621 14.19 13.08 23.80
N HIS A 622 13.39 13.24 22.74
CA HIS A 622 12.75 14.53 22.46
C HIS A 622 11.84 14.99 23.63
N GLY A 623 11.20 14.04 24.32
CA GLY A 623 10.42 14.31 25.54
C GLY A 623 11.26 14.75 26.76
N LEU A 624 12.53 14.32 26.86
CA LEU A 624 13.46 14.72 27.93
C LEU A 624 14.17 16.04 27.64
N ALA A 625 14.40 16.39 26.37
CA ALA A 625 14.97 17.68 25.98
C ALA A 625 14.08 18.85 26.42
N MET A 626 12.76 18.64 26.46
CA MET A 626 11.79 19.62 26.97
C MET A 626 11.81 19.74 28.51
N GLY A 627 12.40 18.77 29.23
CA GLY A 627 12.50 18.75 30.69
C GLY A 627 13.84 19.23 31.27
N ILE A 628 14.91 19.33 30.46
CA ILE A 628 16.27 19.64 30.95
C ILE A 628 16.81 20.99 30.42
N GLY A 629 16.01 21.73 29.64
CA GLY A 629 16.38 23.06 29.13
C GLY A 629 16.07 24.21 30.09
N MET A 630 17.12 24.72 30.76
CA MET A 630 17.37 26.10 31.22
C MET A 630 16.16 26.96 31.67
N GLY A 631 16.12 27.28 32.97
CA GLY A 631 15.00 27.96 33.62
C GLY A 631 14.56 29.32 33.06
N SER A 632 13.24 29.49 33.01
CA SER A 632 12.54 30.76 33.11
C SER A 632 11.18 30.55 33.80
N THR A 633 11.03 31.18 34.97
CA THR A 633 9.79 31.63 35.61
C THR A 633 8.59 30.68 35.69
N THR A 634 8.40 30.13 36.90
CA THR A 634 7.12 29.85 37.58
C THR A 634 5.83 30.23 36.84
N GLY A 635 5.17 29.20 36.30
CA GLY A 635 3.74 29.15 36.07
C GLY A 635 3.24 27.77 36.47
N THR A 636 2.65 27.65 37.66
CA THR A 636 2.05 26.43 38.17
C THR A 636 0.78 26.13 37.37
N SER A 637 0.91 25.45 36.23
CA SER A 637 -0.23 24.74 35.64
C SER A 637 -0.29 23.37 36.32
N GLN A 638 -1.06 23.30 37.41
CA GLN A 638 -1.66 22.03 37.81
C GLN A 638 -2.44 21.53 36.60
N SER A 639 -1.93 20.50 35.93
CA SER A 639 -2.76 19.65 35.11
C SER A 639 -3.79 19.04 36.06
N THR A 640 -5.00 19.59 36.06
CA THR A 640 -6.18 18.90 36.60
C THR A 640 -6.32 17.64 35.77
N GLU A 641 -5.72 16.55 36.26
CA GLU A 641 -5.94 15.21 35.73
C GLU A 641 -7.46 14.99 35.74
N LEU A 642 -8.06 14.87 34.55
CA LEU A 642 -9.49 14.60 34.41
C LEU A 642 -9.77 13.28 35.12
N GLN A 643 -10.36 13.34 36.31
CA GLN A 643 -10.71 12.15 37.07
C GLN A 643 -11.92 11.47 36.42
N PHE A 644 -11.66 10.50 35.56
CA PHE A 644 -12.70 9.70 34.93
C PHE A 644 -13.44 8.86 35.97
N LYS A 645 -14.70 9.23 36.25
CA LYS A 645 -15.58 8.51 37.16
C LYS A 645 -16.42 7.50 36.37
N LYS A 646 -16.38 6.23 36.75
CA LYS A 646 -17.09 5.15 36.05
C LYS A 646 -18.58 5.17 36.43
N ILE A 647 -19.45 5.64 35.53
CA ILE A 647 -20.90 5.76 35.76
C ILE A 647 -21.61 4.49 35.27
N LYS A 648 -22.53 3.93 36.08
CA LYS A 648 -23.31 2.74 35.73
C LYS A 648 -24.80 3.10 35.62
N GLY A 649 -25.23 3.44 34.41
CA GLY A 649 -26.64 3.65 34.06
C GLY A 649 -27.01 5.10 33.77
N LEU A 650 -28.09 5.29 33.02
CA LEU A 650 -28.54 6.57 32.47
C LEU A 650 -28.91 7.60 33.54
N GLN A 651 -29.61 7.18 34.60
CA GLN A 651 -30.01 8.07 35.70
C GLN A 651 -28.81 8.72 36.41
N GLN A 652 -27.72 7.96 36.58
CA GLN A 652 -26.53 8.42 37.27
C GLN A 652 -25.66 9.32 36.37
N LEU A 653 -25.77 9.14 35.05
CA LEU A 653 -25.15 10.01 34.05
C LEU A 653 -25.86 11.38 34.02
N GLU A 654 -27.19 11.41 33.99
CA GLU A 654 -27.96 12.67 34.02
C GLU A 654 -27.69 13.47 35.30
N GLN A 655 -27.53 12.79 36.44
CA GLN A 655 -27.24 13.45 37.72
C GLN A 655 -25.86 14.10 37.75
N GLU A 656 -24.84 13.44 37.21
CA GLU A 656 -23.47 13.98 37.15
C GLU A 656 -23.35 15.07 36.06
N ILE A 657 -24.09 14.97 34.95
CA ILE A 657 -24.18 16.04 33.94
C ILE A 657 -24.88 17.28 34.52
N ALA A 658 -25.93 17.10 35.32
CA ALA A 658 -26.60 18.20 36.01
C ALA A 658 -25.68 18.84 37.08
N ALA A 659 -24.87 18.04 37.77
CA ALA A 659 -23.89 18.55 38.74
C ALA A 659 -22.74 19.30 38.06
N ALA A 660 -22.25 18.80 36.92
CA ALA A 660 -21.21 19.46 36.14
C ALA A 660 -21.69 20.78 35.53
N SER A 661 -22.91 20.82 34.99
CA SER A 661 -23.48 22.07 34.43
C SER A 661 -23.75 23.13 35.50
N ALA A 662 -23.99 22.74 36.75
CA ALA A 662 -24.08 23.66 37.88
C ALA A 662 -22.71 24.17 38.38
N ALA A 663 -21.62 23.47 38.08
CA ALA A 663 -20.27 23.80 38.53
C ALA A 663 -19.48 24.72 37.55
N GLY A 664 -20.01 24.94 36.34
CA GLY A 664 -19.45 25.88 35.34
C GLY A 664 -18.97 25.18 34.09
#